data_AF-A0A135SXI1-F1
#
_entry.id   AF-A0A135SXI1-F1
#
_cell.length_a   1.000
_cell.length_b   1.000
_cell.length_c   1.000
_cell.angle_alpha   90.00
_cell.angle_beta   90.00
_cell.angle_gamma   90.00
#
_symmetry.space_group_name_H-M   'P 1'
#
loop_
_entity.id
_entity.type
_entity.pdbx_description
1 polymer ?
#
loop_
_entity_poly.entity_id
_entity_poly.type
_entity_poly.pdbx_seq_one_letter_code
_entity_poly.pdbx_strand_id
1 'polypeptide(L)'
;MRTLLFSIALAAALARNSLGQFPPPGLCEEAEGVESYAGYIKLPPGTLEGVGQEQDYEINTFFWFFEAKEDPENAPLSIWMNGGPGSSSMPGLFNENGPCYINPDSNSTRPSEWSWNTKVNMLYIDQPVQVGFSYDSLRNVTRDLFGSTQTLNASSSIPTQNVTFQTGTLASGGKNTTSFGSRNAAIALWHFSQVWFQEFPGYHPNDDRISIATQSYGGRYGPAFAAYFQEQNEKIANGTWNGTEGAGYILNLDTLLIVNGCIDRQVQWSSYPEMAFNNTYGIETVNKTVYQGMIDAYYAEGGCRDRIDACRELSAVYDSDNIGINATVNSVCQDAETYCTVNVRDPYLDVSGRDYYDVTQIDPTLFPPPFTAGYLNQPYVQSALGVPLNWTGSSSASSSAFRSIGDYPRPGWIEDIAYLLHSGIKVSLMFGDRDFACNWIGGEQVALAIPWADQEKFAKAGYEPLQINATYEGGQVRQYGNLSFIRVYQAGHAVPSYQPESAYRIFNRALFNKDIATGLVDTATNLTYATEGPADTFGIKNEIPPQYKDFCYVLDPSTCSDEQVNAMRNGTGIIKDYIMIEPASQQGAAIGLKAREIAEIGFLETLRNELQSNDPASVRRAADLVAARLGALQSGPGPVTENIQTAYPVESGSGREDDPGQDEVTASHFQARSSLTVTALEHMAWGRSYGNCYPHLRCKCHQRRDFTDTSTTIGLSPSLGLSGHPVPSLALLPERSTAEILISFHIEHIAWHHNSLHCPTFLQQCTMFWDSGVYDQPQWLALYSAVLSSSLLSLQNSWKHRDAYPLTLPGCSPQDLFNFMVDTLYQAHFLQNVSIYSIQAIVISTEVAHNLGLSQLNATLFSAAIRMAECLGIHKITNDSPDLQAVDEIWDDTLQREVGRRVWLQMVIQDHFAIPFTDSYGIKPSHYSTSFPRNANDADLIDAPEEVLTVSTYIRVLGAIAQLMPELADGMGPLGAQKSAREQYAHVLRMDQKMREKVQSIPRFLLQKDDLLESQCAWLGIARQSLAITAAEKIVMIHRSFLFLSFQSDSYIHTRHTCVAAAVTILREHKSIVESGEVSLWTHVAFSITAAIILSFEVICDQSIERDSRQEGYLYAIRDAREHLLGRTTNDILAHRGVVLIDAIFSEVGGIESFSDRTLAARPDAINFEEIAARFKTDWFILDSTTASLGQFDVPEEHFTMSGNPSEDFDDWFQQIFHSTVVE
;
A
#
# COMPACT_ATOMS: atom_id res chain seq x y z
N MET A 1 -30.68 7.07 25.13
CA MET A 1 -29.42 7.84 25.22
C MET A 1 -28.19 6.95 25.08
N ARG A 2 -28.04 5.85 25.85
CA ARG A 2 -26.99 4.83 25.62
C ARG A 2 -27.09 4.09 24.28
N THR A 3 -28.30 3.86 23.78
CA THR A 3 -28.56 3.21 22.47
C THR A 3 -28.21 4.07 21.25
N LEU A 4 -28.20 5.41 21.40
CA LEU A 4 -27.88 6.35 20.31
C LEU A 4 -26.36 6.51 20.14
N LEU A 5 -25.62 6.48 21.25
CA LEU A 5 -24.15 6.43 21.26
C LEU A 5 -23.61 5.09 20.76
N PHE A 6 -24.33 3.98 20.99
CA PHE A 6 -24.01 2.65 20.47
C PHE A 6 -24.14 2.58 18.94
N SER A 7 -25.17 3.21 18.34
CA SER A 7 -25.35 3.24 16.88
C SER A 7 -24.33 4.12 16.15
N ILE A 8 -23.87 5.20 16.78
CA ILE A 8 -22.83 6.09 16.23
C ILE A 8 -21.45 5.40 16.28
N ALA A 9 -21.14 4.67 17.36
CA ALA A 9 -19.92 3.86 17.45
C ALA A 9 -19.96 2.61 16.54
N LEU A 10 -21.15 2.05 16.29
CA LEU A 10 -21.37 0.92 15.39
C LEU A 10 -21.14 1.30 13.91
N ALA A 11 -21.52 2.53 13.52
CA ALA A 11 -21.25 3.12 12.21
C ALA A 11 -19.74 3.38 12.04
N ALA A 12 -19.12 4.10 12.97
CA ALA A 12 -17.67 4.40 12.98
C ALA A 12 -16.73 3.17 12.99
N ALA A 13 -17.25 2.00 13.38
CA ALA A 13 -16.52 0.73 13.35
C ALA A 13 -16.83 -0.11 12.10
N LEU A 14 -17.91 0.18 11.38
CA LEU A 14 -18.28 -0.50 10.13
C LEU A 14 -17.50 0.05 8.93
N ALA A 15 -17.04 1.32 8.92
CA ALA A 15 -16.21 1.78 7.81
C ALA A 15 -14.69 1.75 8.04
N ARG A 16 -14.22 1.37 9.24
CA ARG A 16 -12.80 1.00 9.45
C ARG A 16 -12.35 -0.23 8.67
N ASN A 17 -13.26 -1.09 8.21
CA ASN A 17 -12.95 -2.24 7.35
C ASN A 17 -13.14 -1.97 5.84
N SER A 18 -13.57 -0.77 5.45
CA SER A 18 -13.80 -0.42 4.04
C SER A 18 -13.01 0.80 3.57
N LEU A 19 -12.22 1.46 4.43
CA LEU A 19 -11.56 2.73 4.14
C LEU A 19 -10.12 2.74 4.72
N GLY A 20 -9.11 2.71 3.86
CA GLY A 20 -7.71 2.98 4.22
C GLY A 20 -6.87 1.75 4.60
N GLN A 21 -5.73 1.56 3.93
CA GLN A 21 -4.63 0.74 4.44
C GLN A 21 -3.72 1.63 5.30
N PHE A 22 -3.06 1.07 6.32
CA PHE A 22 -1.93 1.75 6.95
C PHE A 22 -0.77 1.74 5.95
N PRO A 23 -0.36 2.87 5.34
CA PRO A 23 0.91 2.88 4.66
C PRO A 23 2.00 2.52 5.69
N PRO A 24 2.92 1.60 5.35
CA PRO A 24 4.02 1.25 6.24
C PRO A 24 4.81 2.51 6.65
N PRO A 25 5.39 2.55 7.86
CA PRO A 25 6.34 3.58 8.24
C PRO A 25 7.41 3.76 7.16
N GLY A 26 7.69 4.99 6.73
CA GLY A 26 8.84 5.31 5.86
C GLY A 26 8.57 5.65 4.39
N LEU A 27 7.34 5.95 3.96
CA LEU A 27 7.09 6.46 2.59
C LEU A 27 7.27 7.97 2.41
N CYS A 28 7.11 8.77 3.47
CA CYS A 28 7.24 10.23 3.41
C CYS A 28 7.33 10.83 4.81
N GLU A 29 6.40 10.45 5.69
CA GLU A 29 6.45 10.80 7.10
C GLU A 29 7.26 9.75 7.88
N GLU A 30 8.29 10.23 8.57
CA GLU A 30 9.25 9.42 9.34
C GLU A 30 9.38 9.92 10.79
N ALA A 31 8.64 10.97 11.16
CA ALA A 31 8.64 11.48 12.53
C ALA A 31 8.10 10.42 13.50
N GLU A 32 8.82 10.21 14.60
CA GLU A 32 8.45 9.25 15.64
C GLU A 32 7.10 9.64 16.26
N GLY A 33 6.16 8.70 16.28
CA GLY A 33 4.83 8.90 16.87
C GLY A 33 3.85 9.71 16.03
N VAL A 34 4.13 9.98 14.75
CA VAL A 34 3.22 10.65 13.82
C VAL A 34 2.70 9.64 12.80
N GLU A 35 1.38 9.47 12.74
CA GLU A 35 0.75 8.50 11.85
C GLU A 35 0.35 9.11 10.49
N SER A 36 0.25 8.26 9.47
CA SER A 36 -0.30 8.62 8.16
C SER A 36 -1.18 7.49 7.62
N TYR A 37 -2.21 7.87 6.85
CA TYR A 37 -3.26 6.96 6.39
C TYR A 37 -3.55 7.21 4.91
N ALA A 38 -3.63 6.16 4.09
CA ALA A 38 -3.95 6.31 2.69
C ALA A 38 -4.98 5.26 2.26
N GLY A 39 -5.86 5.63 1.33
CA GLY A 39 -6.80 4.69 0.73
C GLY A 39 -7.97 5.38 0.06
N TYR A 40 -9.13 4.71 0.07
CA TYR A 40 -10.27 5.11 -0.74
C TYR A 40 -11.51 5.31 0.09
N ILE A 41 -12.27 6.37 -0.18
CA ILE A 41 -13.71 6.42 0.10
C ILE A 41 -14.46 6.00 -1.16
N LYS A 42 -15.35 5.02 -1.01
CA LYS A 42 -16.15 4.46 -2.11
C LYS A 42 -17.58 4.95 -2.02
N LEU A 43 -18.04 5.67 -3.04
CA LEU A 43 -19.42 6.10 -3.16
C LEU A 43 -20.12 5.25 -4.24
N PRO A 44 -21.26 4.62 -3.93
CA PRO A 44 -21.95 3.74 -4.86
C PRO A 44 -22.55 4.52 -6.05
N PRO A 45 -22.92 3.83 -7.14
CA PRO A 45 -23.77 4.40 -8.17
C PRO A 45 -25.05 4.98 -7.56
N GLY A 46 -25.53 6.09 -8.13
CA GLY A 46 -26.69 6.83 -7.64
C GLY A 46 -26.42 7.84 -6.53
N THR A 47 -25.19 7.97 -6.02
CA THR A 47 -24.84 8.97 -4.98
C THR A 47 -25.10 10.41 -5.45
N LEU A 48 -24.95 10.67 -6.75
CA LEU A 48 -25.23 11.97 -7.35
C LEU A 48 -26.66 12.08 -7.93
N GLU A 49 -27.58 11.16 -7.59
CA GLU A 49 -28.97 11.24 -8.04
C GLU A 49 -29.68 12.48 -7.46
N GLY A 50 -30.48 13.15 -8.30
CA GLY A 50 -31.25 14.33 -7.91
C GLY A 50 -30.53 15.67 -8.04
N VAL A 51 -29.24 15.68 -8.42
CA VAL A 51 -28.47 16.91 -8.67
C VAL A 51 -28.10 17.15 -10.15
N GLY A 52 -28.72 16.38 -11.06
CA GLY A 52 -28.66 16.60 -12.51
C GLY A 52 -27.66 15.75 -13.28
N GLN A 53 -26.85 14.92 -12.61
CA GLN A 53 -25.97 13.95 -13.26
C GLN A 53 -26.42 12.52 -12.95
N GLU A 54 -26.77 11.74 -13.98
CA GLU A 54 -26.90 10.29 -13.83
C GLU A 54 -25.49 9.71 -13.58
N GLN A 55 -25.32 9.01 -12.47
CA GLN A 55 -24.06 8.39 -12.07
C GLN A 55 -24.27 6.88 -11.90
N ASP A 56 -24.02 6.14 -12.98
CA ASP A 56 -24.16 4.68 -13.10
C ASP A 56 -22.84 3.92 -12.83
N TYR A 57 -21.81 4.62 -12.37
CA TYR A 57 -20.46 4.13 -12.10
C TYR A 57 -20.08 4.36 -10.64
N GLU A 58 -19.17 3.59 -10.04
CA GLU A 58 -18.69 3.87 -8.68
C GLU A 58 -17.75 5.09 -8.64
N ILE A 59 -17.72 5.84 -7.53
CA ILE A 59 -16.72 6.87 -7.28
C ILE A 59 -15.76 6.38 -6.20
N ASN A 60 -14.54 5.97 -6.58
CA ASN A 60 -13.49 5.59 -5.64
C ASN A 60 -12.51 6.77 -5.51
N THR A 61 -12.65 7.56 -4.44
CA THR A 61 -11.84 8.75 -4.19
C THR A 61 -10.66 8.41 -3.29
N PHE A 62 -9.44 8.54 -3.83
CA PHE A 62 -8.20 8.36 -3.09
C PHE A 62 -7.91 9.54 -2.17
N PHE A 63 -7.47 9.25 -0.96
CA PHE A 63 -6.96 10.23 0.00
C PHE A 63 -5.65 9.77 0.63
N TRP A 64 -4.85 10.74 1.07
CA TRP A 64 -3.69 10.51 1.93
C TRP A 64 -3.68 11.55 3.05
N PHE A 65 -3.82 11.07 4.28
CA PHE A 65 -3.87 11.85 5.51
C PHE A 65 -2.54 11.76 6.27
N PHE A 66 -2.15 12.86 6.90
CA PHE A 66 -1.01 12.97 7.79
C PHE A 66 -1.41 13.69 9.07
N GLU A 67 -1.09 13.08 10.21
CA GLU A 67 -1.27 13.73 11.50
C GLU A 67 -0.39 14.98 11.64
N ALA A 68 -0.82 15.88 12.52
CA ALA A 68 0.02 16.97 12.97
C ALA A 68 1.20 16.42 13.79
N LYS A 69 2.41 16.93 13.52
CA LYS A 69 3.62 16.60 14.28
C LYS A 69 3.56 17.11 15.72
N GLU A 70 2.85 18.22 15.92
CA GLU A 70 2.60 18.83 17.22
C GLU A 70 1.11 18.66 17.57
N ASP A 71 0.82 17.93 18.66
CA ASP A 71 -0.51 17.83 19.27
C ASP A 71 -1.63 17.40 18.30
N PRO A 72 -1.51 16.23 17.64
CA PRO A 72 -2.46 15.79 16.60
C PRO A 72 -3.90 15.68 17.09
N GLU A 73 -4.13 15.34 18.36
CA GLU A 73 -5.48 15.27 18.95
C GLU A 73 -6.19 16.63 19.02
N ASN A 74 -5.45 17.73 19.18
CA ASN A 74 -6.02 19.08 19.29
C ASN A 74 -5.76 19.97 18.07
N ALA A 75 -4.97 19.48 17.11
CA ALA A 75 -4.67 20.22 15.90
C ALA A 75 -5.90 20.37 15.00
N PRO A 76 -6.12 21.56 14.39
CA PRO A 76 -7.15 21.73 13.36
C PRO A 76 -6.84 20.83 12.16
N LEU A 77 -7.84 20.57 11.32
CA LEU A 77 -7.67 19.79 10.11
C LEU A 77 -7.78 20.67 8.87
N SER A 78 -6.91 20.46 7.89
CA SER A 78 -6.99 21.13 6.58
C SER A 78 -7.01 20.12 5.45
N ILE A 79 -8.00 20.25 4.57
CA ILE A 79 -8.07 19.54 3.29
C ILE A 79 -7.19 20.29 2.27
N TRP A 80 -6.41 19.56 1.48
CA TRP A 80 -5.65 20.10 0.36
C TRP A 80 -6.10 19.51 -0.98
N MET A 81 -6.35 20.37 -1.96
CA MET A 81 -6.69 19.98 -3.33
C MET A 81 -5.95 20.81 -4.38
N ASN A 82 -5.22 20.14 -5.28
CA ASN A 82 -4.72 20.76 -6.50
C ASN A 82 -5.86 21.03 -7.52
N GLY A 83 -5.52 21.73 -8.61
CA GLY A 83 -6.47 22.21 -9.62
C GLY A 83 -6.54 21.37 -10.90
N GLY A 84 -6.17 21.97 -12.04
CA GLY A 84 -6.23 21.36 -13.37
C GLY A 84 -7.21 22.05 -14.33
N PRO A 85 -8.53 21.73 -14.32
CA PRO A 85 -9.21 20.75 -13.47
C PRO A 85 -8.79 19.31 -13.77
N GLY A 86 -8.88 18.46 -12.75
CA GLY A 86 -8.51 17.05 -12.86
C GLY A 86 -7.03 16.73 -12.68
N SER A 87 -6.29 17.56 -11.94
CA SER A 87 -4.90 17.26 -11.54
C SER A 87 -4.85 16.62 -10.16
N SER A 88 -3.96 15.65 -9.97
CA SER A 88 -3.76 15.00 -8.68
C SER A 88 -3.26 15.98 -7.62
N SER A 89 -3.57 15.71 -6.36
CA SER A 89 -3.10 16.47 -5.20
C SER A 89 -1.74 15.98 -4.68
N MET A 90 -1.22 14.88 -5.23
CA MET A 90 0.07 14.33 -4.84
C MET A 90 1.27 15.24 -5.17
N PRO A 91 1.30 16.01 -6.27
CA PRO A 91 2.32 17.04 -6.47
C PRO A 91 2.29 18.08 -5.34
N GLY A 92 1.11 18.47 -4.85
CA GLY A 92 0.96 19.33 -3.67
C GLY A 92 1.64 18.75 -2.42
N LEU A 93 1.42 17.46 -2.17
CA LEU A 93 2.05 16.72 -1.09
C LEU A 93 3.58 16.72 -1.23
N PHE A 94 4.13 16.29 -2.38
CA PHE A 94 5.57 16.05 -2.52
C PHE A 94 6.41 17.24 -2.95
N ASN A 95 5.83 18.27 -3.56
CA ASN A 95 6.58 19.41 -4.10
C ASN A 95 6.24 20.73 -3.40
N GLU A 96 5.13 20.79 -2.66
CA GLU A 96 4.61 22.06 -2.16
C GLU A 96 4.61 22.09 -0.63
N ASN A 97 3.74 21.33 0.03
CA ASN A 97 3.44 21.55 1.45
C ASN A 97 3.32 20.29 2.32
N GLY A 98 3.52 19.09 1.76
CA GLY A 98 3.51 17.84 2.52
C GLY A 98 4.79 17.57 3.33
N PRO A 99 4.89 16.39 3.97
CA PRO A 99 5.93 16.10 4.94
C PRO A 99 7.31 15.81 4.36
N CYS A 100 7.40 15.57 3.04
CA CYS A 100 8.65 15.24 2.37
C CYS A 100 8.69 15.74 0.92
N TYR A 101 9.91 15.78 0.37
CA TYR A 101 10.20 15.98 -1.05
C TYR A 101 10.72 14.69 -1.68
N ILE A 102 10.37 14.44 -2.95
CA ILE A 102 10.94 13.34 -3.73
C ILE A 102 12.34 13.72 -4.23
N ASN A 103 13.30 12.80 -4.10
CA ASN A 103 14.66 12.99 -4.57
C ASN A 103 14.77 12.74 -6.10
N PRO A 104 15.85 13.22 -6.76
CA PRO A 104 16.03 13.05 -8.21
C PRO A 104 16.09 11.61 -8.70
N ASP A 105 16.32 10.64 -7.81
CA ASP A 105 16.27 9.22 -8.15
C ASP A 105 14.84 8.70 -8.42
N SER A 106 13.83 9.53 -8.14
CA SER A 106 12.40 9.16 -8.18
C SER A 106 12.09 7.89 -7.39
N ASN A 107 12.88 7.61 -6.36
CA ASN A 107 12.83 6.37 -5.59
C ASN A 107 13.00 6.61 -4.09
N SER A 108 13.58 7.72 -3.65
CA SER A 108 13.68 8.08 -2.24
C SER A 108 13.07 9.44 -1.95
N THR A 109 12.76 9.69 -0.69
CA THR A 109 12.25 10.97 -0.20
C THR A 109 13.20 11.60 0.81
N ARG A 110 13.02 12.88 1.08
CA ARG A 110 13.69 13.61 2.18
C ARG A 110 12.67 14.46 2.94
N PRO A 111 12.77 14.64 4.26
CA PRO A 111 11.82 15.46 5.02
C PRO A 111 11.73 16.91 4.50
N SER A 112 10.55 17.50 4.64
CA SER A 112 10.27 18.92 4.38
C SER A 112 10.38 19.74 5.65
N GLU A 113 11.22 20.78 5.63
CA GLU A 113 11.43 21.67 6.78
C GLU A 113 10.22 22.56 7.07
N TRP A 114 9.37 22.82 6.08
CA TRP A 114 8.22 23.73 6.15
C TRP A 114 6.90 23.01 5.86
N SER A 115 6.80 21.76 6.32
CA SER A 115 5.60 20.96 6.12
C SER A 115 4.40 21.54 6.86
N TRP A 116 3.26 21.60 6.18
CA TRP A 116 2.01 22.09 6.77
C TRP A 116 1.48 21.15 7.85
N ASN A 117 1.86 19.87 7.84
CA ASN A 117 1.52 18.94 8.91
C ASN A 117 2.29 19.16 10.22
N THR A 118 3.06 20.26 10.36
CA THR A 118 3.73 20.54 11.64
C THR A 118 2.72 20.78 12.77
N LYS A 119 1.61 21.48 12.50
CA LYS A 119 0.61 21.90 13.51
C LYS A 119 -0.83 21.63 13.11
N VAL A 120 -1.04 20.98 11.98
CA VAL A 120 -2.34 20.81 11.34
C VAL A 120 -2.42 19.39 10.83
N ASN A 121 -3.55 18.72 11.06
CA ASN A 121 -3.85 17.44 10.46
C ASN A 121 -4.14 17.67 8.96
N MET A 122 -3.34 17.09 8.06
CA MET A 122 -3.41 17.39 6.62
C MET A 122 -4.07 16.24 5.85
N LEU A 123 -5.14 16.54 5.10
CA LEU A 123 -5.85 15.58 4.25
C LEU A 123 -5.71 15.93 2.76
N TYR A 124 -4.90 15.16 2.03
CA TYR A 124 -4.71 15.31 0.58
C TYR A 124 -5.71 14.45 -0.19
N ILE A 125 -6.43 15.02 -1.15
CA ILE A 125 -7.50 14.30 -1.87
C ILE A 125 -7.29 14.39 -3.39
N ASP A 126 -7.26 13.24 -4.06
CA ASP A 126 -7.31 13.18 -5.52
C ASP A 126 -8.77 13.28 -6.00
N GLN A 127 -9.16 14.43 -6.56
CA GLN A 127 -10.53 14.67 -7.01
C GLN A 127 -10.56 15.49 -8.32
N PRO A 128 -11.60 15.34 -9.16
CA PRO A 128 -12.72 14.37 -9.07
C PRO A 128 -12.29 12.92 -9.39
N VAL A 129 -13.24 11.99 -9.46
CA VAL A 129 -12.98 10.60 -9.86
C VAL A 129 -12.23 10.53 -11.21
N GLN A 130 -11.35 9.54 -11.36
CA GLN A 130 -10.38 9.37 -12.46
C GLN A 130 -9.11 10.24 -12.40
N VAL A 131 -8.90 11.00 -11.33
CA VAL A 131 -7.71 11.82 -11.11
C VAL A 131 -6.70 11.08 -10.23
N GLY A 132 -5.42 11.08 -10.61
CA GLY A 132 -4.36 10.50 -9.78
C GLY A 132 -4.62 9.02 -9.52
N PHE A 133 -4.83 8.67 -8.26
CA PHE A 133 -5.23 7.32 -7.85
C PHE A 133 -6.75 7.12 -7.72
N SER A 134 -7.57 8.15 -7.84
CA SER A 134 -9.04 8.03 -7.85
C SER A 134 -9.55 7.43 -9.15
N TYR A 135 -10.54 6.53 -9.08
CA TYR A 135 -11.02 5.81 -10.27
C TYR A 135 -12.50 5.43 -10.21
N ASP A 136 -13.09 5.28 -11.40
CA ASP A 136 -14.46 4.82 -11.60
C ASP A 136 -14.50 3.31 -11.89
N SER A 137 -13.68 2.87 -12.84
CA SER A 137 -13.45 1.46 -13.17
C SER A 137 -12.02 1.30 -13.67
N LEU A 138 -11.48 0.10 -13.49
CA LEU A 138 -10.09 -0.21 -13.83
C LEU A 138 -9.99 -0.80 -15.23
N ARG A 139 -9.03 -0.31 -16.02
CA ARG A 139 -8.66 -0.88 -17.32
C ARG A 139 -7.17 -1.08 -17.43
N ASN A 140 -6.77 -2.24 -17.94
CA ASN A 140 -5.38 -2.51 -18.28
C ASN A 140 -5.04 -1.84 -19.60
N VAL A 141 -3.87 -1.21 -19.68
CA VAL A 141 -3.44 -0.43 -20.83
C VAL A 141 -1.98 -0.70 -21.20
N THR A 142 -1.65 -0.48 -22.46
CA THR A 142 -0.30 -0.16 -22.91
C THR A 142 -0.22 1.33 -23.20
N ARG A 143 0.86 1.97 -22.77
CA ARG A 143 1.11 3.39 -22.95
C ARG A 143 2.44 3.60 -23.66
N ASP A 144 2.38 4.28 -24.80
CA ASP A 144 3.51 4.95 -25.42
C ASP A 144 3.63 6.36 -24.80
N LEU A 145 4.80 6.68 -24.25
CA LEU A 145 5.10 8.00 -23.68
C LEU A 145 4.91 9.14 -24.70
N PHE A 146 4.88 8.84 -26.00
CA PHE A 146 4.64 9.80 -27.07
C PHE A 146 3.20 9.88 -27.58
N GLY A 147 2.24 9.21 -26.92
CA GLY A 147 0.83 9.62 -27.01
C GLY A 147 -0.19 8.54 -27.32
N SER A 148 0.19 7.28 -27.54
CA SER A 148 -0.81 6.21 -27.70
C SER A 148 -1.03 5.46 -26.38
N THR A 149 -2.23 5.55 -25.81
CA THR A 149 -2.68 4.64 -24.75
C THR A 149 -3.74 3.72 -25.32
N GLN A 150 -3.50 2.41 -25.28
CA GLN A 150 -4.41 1.41 -25.82
C GLN A 150 -4.89 0.51 -24.70
N THR A 151 -6.22 0.31 -24.63
CA THR A 151 -6.81 -0.65 -23.71
C THR A 151 -6.44 -2.08 -24.13
N LEU A 152 -5.99 -2.87 -23.17
CA LEU A 152 -5.72 -4.29 -23.35
C LEU A 152 -6.99 -5.10 -23.11
N ASN A 153 -7.40 -5.89 -24.10
CA ASN A 153 -8.47 -6.87 -23.93
C ASN A 153 -7.91 -8.13 -23.27
N ALA A 154 -8.77 -8.97 -22.69
CA ALA A 154 -8.36 -10.23 -22.06
C ALA A 154 -7.60 -11.20 -23.00
N SER A 155 -7.75 -11.03 -24.31
CA SER A 155 -7.06 -11.81 -25.36
C SER A 155 -5.80 -11.14 -25.92
N SER A 156 -5.47 -9.92 -25.49
CA SER A 156 -4.32 -9.18 -26.01
C SER A 156 -3.02 -9.73 -25.42
N SER A 157 -2.03 -10.00 -26.28
CA SER A 157 -0.66 -10.30 -25.84
C SER A 157 -0.04 -9.08 -25.16
N ILE A 158 0.58 -9.25 -23.98
CA ILE A 158 1.34 -8.19 -23.32
C ILE A 158 2.60 -7.91 -24.16
N PRO A 159 2.77 -6.70 -24.74
CA PRO A 159 3.92 -6.40 -25.56
C PRO A 159 5.18 -6.19 -24.71
N THR A 160 6.35 -6.41 -25.29
CA THR A 160 7.64 -6.14 -24.64
C THR A 160 7.74 -4.67 -24.25
N GLN A 161 7.99 -4.40 -22.96
CA GLN A 161 8.17 -3.04 -22.46
C GLN A 161 9.56 -2.50 -22.79
N ASN A 162 9.67 -1.19 -22.94
CA ASN A 162 10.92 -0.46 -23.03
C ASN A 162 10.75 0.94 -22.40
N VAL A 163 11.74 1.81 -22.53
CA VAL A 163 11.70 3.18 -21.98
C VAL A 163 10.44 3.93 -22.39
N THR A 164 10.03 3.80 -23.65
CA THR A 164 8.95 4.58 -24.26
C THR A 164 7.61 3.85 -24.23
N PHE A 165 7.61 2.53 -24.02
CA PHE A 165 6.44 1.68 -24.08
C PHE A 165 6.25 0.92 -22.76
N GLN A 166 5.22 1.30 -22.02
CA GLN A 166 4.93 0.83 -20.67
C GLN A 166 3.58 0.10 -20.65
N THR A 167 3.36 -0.78 -19.68
CA THR A 167 2.02 -1.34 -19.41
C THR A 167 1.60 -0.98 -18.00
N GLY A 168 0.30 -0.83 -17.78
CA GLY A 168 -0.22 -0.50 -16.46
C GLY A 168 -1.73 -0.62 -16.38
N THR A 169 -2.29 -0.19 -15.26
CA THR A 169 -3.74 -0.12 -15.04
C THR A 169 -4.12 1.34 -14.81
N LEU A 170 -5.17 1.82 -15.47
CA LEU A 170 -5.68 3.19 -15.35
C LEU A 170 -7.19 3.19 -15.11
N ALA A 171 -7.74 4.35 -14.73
CA ALA A 171 -9.17 4.59 -14.74
C ALA A 171 -9.75 4.52 -16.18
N SER A 172 -11.08 4.44 -16.32
CA SER A 172 -11.76 4.19 -17.61
C SER A 172 -11.43 5.21 -18.70
N GLY A 173 -11.11 6.45 -18.31
CA GLY A 173 -10.93 7.58 -19.23
C GLY A 173 -12.23 8.09 -19.85
N GLY A 174 -13.38 7.71 -19.29
CA GLY A 174 -14.70 8.13 -19.78
C GLY A 174 -15.03 9.56 -19.34
N LYS A 175 -15.26 10.46 -20.29
CA LYS A 175 -15.71 11.83 -20.00
C LYS A 175 -17.05 11.88 -19.25
N ASN A 176 -17.91 10.89 -19.48
CA ASN A 176 -19.23 10.81 -18.86
C ASN A 176 -19.21 10.13 -17.49
N THR A 177 -18.10 9.47 -17.13
CA THR A 177 -17.94 8.74 -15.87
C THR A 177 -17.09 9.52 -14.86
N THR A 178 -17.20 10.85 -14.89
CA THR A 178 -16.58 11.78 -13.93
C THR A 178 -17.47 13.01 -13.74
N SER A 179 -17.15 13.88 -12.79
CA SER A 179 -17.92 15.11 -12.51
C SER A 179 -17.88 16.06 -13.71
N PHE A 180 -19.04 16.65 -14.06
CA PHE A 180 -19.12 17.60 -15.17
C PHE A 180 -18.60 19.00 -14.85
N GLY A 181 -18.57 19.40 -13.57
CA GLY A 181 -18.25 20.77 -13.16
C GLY A 181 -17.98 20.89 -11.67
N SER A 182 -17.65 22.11 -11.22
CA SER A 182 -17.25 22.36 -9.83
C SER A 182 -18.38 22.08 -8.83
N ARG A 183 -19.63 22.43 -9.16
CA ARG A 183 -20.78 22.10 -8.28
C ARG A 183 -20.98 20.59 -8.14
N ASN A 184 -20.86 19.84 -9.22
CA ASN A 184 -20.98 18.37 -9.20
C ASN A 184 -19.88 17.73 -8.34
N ALA A 185 -18.64 18.21 -8.48
CA ALA A 185 -17.53 17.74 -7.66
C ALA A 185 -17.69 18.12 -6.17
N ALA A 186 -18.29 19.28 -5.86
CA ALA A 186 -18.60 19.69 -4.49
C ALA A 186 -19.53 18.69 -3.78
N ILE A 187 -20.53 18.19 -4.50
CA ILE A 187 -21.51 17.23 -3.99
C ILE A 187 -20.84 15.89 -3.72
N ALA A 188 -20.03 15.40 -4.66
CA ALA A 188 -19.24 14.19 -4.47
C ALA A 188 -18.30 14.32 -3.26
N LEU A 189 -17.62 15.47 -3.10
CA LEU A 189 -16.74 15.70 -1.97
C LEU A 189 -17.50 15.88 -0.64
N TRP A 190 -18.72 16.41 -0.67
CA TRP A 190 -19.57 16.46 0.52
C TRP A 190 -19.86 15.06 1.03
N HIS A 191 -20.28 14.14 0.15
CA HIS A 191 -20.52 12.75 0.53
C HIS A 191 -19.24 12.06 0.99
N PHE A 192 -18.11 12.28 0.31
CA PHE A 192 -16.80 11.84 0.79
C PHE A 192 -16.53 12.32 2.22
N SER A 193 -16.74 13.61 2.49
CA SER A 193 -16.43 14.25 3.76
C SER A 193 -17.36 13.75 4.86
N GLN A 194 -18.65 13.60 4.58
CA GLN A 194 -19.61 13.01 5.52
C GLN A 194 -19.17 11.60 5.95
N VAL A 195 -18.63 10.79 5.04
CA VAL A 195 -18.09 9.47 5.40
C VAL A 195 -16.78 9.61 6.18
N TRP A 196 -15.82 10.38 5.67
CA TRP A 196 -14.49 10.49 6.27
C TRP A 196 -14.55 11.04 7.71
N PHE A 197 -15.28 12.13 7.94
CA PHE A 197 -15.47 12.74 9.27
C PHE A 197 -16.47 11.97 10.17
N GLN A 198 -16.95 10.79 9.81
CA GLN A 198 -17.72 9.98 10.75
C GLN A 198 -17.02 8.67 11.08
N GLU A 199 -16.15 8.21 10.18
CA GLU A 199 -15.49 6.92 10.25
C GLU A 199 -14.05 7.00 10.79
N PHE A 200 -13.46 8.21 10.76
CA PHE A 200 -12.14 8.51 11.32
C PHE A 200 -12.21 9.44 12.55
N PRO A 201 -13.11 9.23 13.55
CA PRO A 201 -13.36 10.18 14.64
C PRO A 201 -12.13 10.46 15.54
N GLY A 202 -11.14 9.57 15.54
CA GLY A 202 -9.90 9.74 16.32
C GLY A 202 -8.98 10.84 15.77
N TYR A 203 -9.18 11.26 14.52
CA TYR A 203 -8.38 12.28 13.84
C TYR A 203 -9.17 13.57 13.62
N HIS A 204 -10.21 13.77 14.45
CA HIS A 204 -11.00 14.98 14.50
C HIS A 204 -10.33 16.00 15.42
N PRO A 205 -10.27 17.29 15.02
CA PRO A 205 -9.86 18.33 15.94
C PRO A 205 -10.83 18.35 17.13
N ASN A 206 -10.33 18.41 18.36
CA ASN A 206 -11.19 18.64 19.53
C ASN A 206 -11.98 19.96 19.47
N ASP A 207 -11.61 20.90 18.59
CA ASP A 207 -12.34 22.14 18.32
C ASP A 207 -13.24 22.07 17.06
N ASP A 208 -13.33 20.89 16.42
CA ASP A 208 -14.05 20.57 15.19
C ASP A 208 -13.67 21.42 13.96
N ARG A 209 -12.65 22.29 14.01
CA ARG A 209 -12.38 23.25 12.92
C ARG A 209 -11.78 22.59 11.70
N ILE A 210 -12.44 22.78 10.56
CA ILE A 210 -12.02 22.26 9.26
C ILE A 210 -11.68 23.43 8.32
N SER A 211 -10.51 23.35 7.69
CA SER A 211 -10.10 24.28 6.65
C SER A 211 -10.04 23.60 5.28
N ILE A 212 -10.29 24.37 4.23
CA ILE A 212 -10.13 23.92 2.84
C ILE A 212 -9.05 24.78 2.19
N ALA A 213 -7.97 24.15 1.74
CA ALA A 213 -6.89 24.78 1.01
C ALA A 213 -6.86 24.24 -0.43
N THR A 214 -6.78 25.13 -1.41
CA THR A 214 -6.79 24.74 -2.83
C THR A 214 -5.79 25.53 -3.66
N GLN A 215 -5.46 25.04 -4.85
CA GLN A 215 -4.55 25.72 -5.78
C GLN A 215 -5.08 25.76 -7.22
N SER A 216 -4.77 26.82 -7.98
CA SER A 216 -5.00 26.88 -9.44
C SER A 216 -6.50 26.89 -9.80
N TYR A 217 -6.98 25.88 -10.54
CA TYR A 217 -8.42 25.60 -10.69
C TYR A 217 -9.14 25.42 -9.35
N GLY A 218 -8.38 25.15 -8.29
CA GLY A 218 -8.81 25.24 -6.90
C GLY A 218 -9.51 26.54 -6.54
N GLY A 219 -9.31 27.64 -7.27
CA GLY A 219 -10.11 28.85 -7.11
C GLY A 219 -11.58 28.73 -7.58
N ARG A 220 -11.98 27.61 -8.21
CA ARG A 220 -13.38 27.21 -8.46
C ARG A 220 -13.82 26.19 -7.42
N TYR A 221 -13.01 25.14 -7.21
CA TYR A 221 -13.29 24.10 -6.22
C TYR A 221 -13.47 24.70 -4.83
N GLY A 222 -12.55 25.53 -4.36
CA GLY A 222 -12.55 26.12 -3.02
C GLY A 222 -13.86 26.83 -2.69
N PRO A 223 -14.25 27.88 -3.44
CA PRO A 223 -15.53 28.57 -3.22
C PRO A 223 -16.73 27.65 -3.34
N ALA A 224 -16.83 26.86 -4.43
CA ALA A 224 -17.99 26.01 -4.66
C ALA A 224 -18.16 24.94 -3.59
N PHE A 225 -17.06 24.35 -3.12
CA PHE A 225 -17.07 23.26 -2.15
C PHE A 225 -17.38 23.79 -0.77
N ALA A 226 -16.68 24.84 -0.33
CA ALA A 226 -16.92 25.45 0.98
C ALA A 226 -18.34 26.01 1.08
N ALA A 227 -18.85 26.69 0.04
CA ALA A 227 -20.20 27.22 0.04
C ALA A 227 -21.23 26.09 0.07
N TYR A 228 -21.07 25.05 -0.75
CA TYR A 228 -21.97 23.90 -0.72
C TYR A 228 -22.00 23.21 0.64
N PHE A 229 -20.84 23.03 1.28
CA PHE A 229 -20.72 22.42 2.61
C PHE A 229 -21.44 23.28 3.65
N GLN A 230 -21.25 24.60 3.62
CA GLN A 230 -21.92 25.53 4.52
C GLN A 230 -23.45 25.55 4.30
N GLU A 231 -23.92 25.52 3.05
CA GLU A 231 -25.34 25.38 2.74
C GLU A 231 -25.94 24.08 3.33
N GLN A 232 -25.20 22.97 3.27
CA GLN A 232 -25.65 21.72 3.86
C GLN A 232 -25.66 21.79 5.39
N ASN A 233 -24.62 22.37 6.01
CA ASN A 233 -24.58 22.62 7.45
C ASN A 233 -25.79 23.43 7.93
N GLU A 234 -26.17 24.48 7.20
CA GLU A 234 -27.33 25.31 7.52
C GLU A 234 -28.65 24.55 7.39
N LYS A 235 -28.80 23.73 6.34
CA LYS A 235 -29.96 22.83 6.19
C LYS A 235 -30.04 21.81 7.32
N ILE A 236 -28.91 21.29 7.78
CA ILE A 236 -28.85 20.36 8.90
C ILE A 236 -29.26 21.08 10.18
N ALA A 237 -28.67 22.25 10.46
CA ALA A 237 -28.93 23.03 11.65
C ALA A 237 -30.39 23.53 11.77
N ASN A 238 -31.02 23.87 10.63
CA ASN A 238 -32.40 24.35 10.60
C ASN A 238 -33.45 23.22 10.43
N GLY A 239 -33.02 21.97 10.33
CA GLY A 239 -33.89 20.79 10.20
C GLY A 239 -34.59 20.63 8.86
N THR A 240 -34.14 21.32 7.81
CA THR A 240 -34.70 21.19 6.43
C THR A 240 -33.89 20.26 5.53
N TRP A 241 -32.82 19.66 6.05
CA TRP A 241 -31.99 18.72 5.32
C TRP A 241 -32.75 17.41 5.05
N ASN A 242 -32.83 17.02 3.78
CA ASN A 242 -33.58 15.85 3.30
C ASN A 242 -32.67 14.77 2.68
N GLY A 243 -31.43 14.65 3.13
CA GLY A 243 -30.50 13.65 2.59
C GLY A 243 -30.64 12.27 3.25
N THR A 244 -29.71 11.37 2.90
CA THR A 244 -29.69 9.97 3.35
C THR A 244 -29.39 9.82 4.84
N GLU A 245 -30.08 8.89 5.52
CA GLU A 245 -29.89 8.63 6.95
C GLU A 245 -28.39 8.36 7.26
N GLY A 246 -27.77 9.20 8.10
CA GLY A 246 -26.34 9.15 8.43
C GLY A 246 -25.45 10.23 7.77
N ALA A 247 -25.93 11.02 6.81
CA ALA A 247 -25.12 12.09 6.16
C ALA A 247 -25.42 13.53 6.68
N GLY A 248 -25.66 13.66 7.99
CA GLY A 248 -26.06 14.90 8.64
C GLY A 248 -25.05 15.48 9.64
N TYR A 249 -23.76 15.15 9.49
CA TYR A 249 -22.71 15.67 10.37
C TYR A 249 -22.36 17.11 9.97
N ILE A 250 -22.38 18.03 10.95
CA ILE A 250 -22.01 19.44 10.72
C ILE A 250 -20.49 19.53 10.60
N LEU A 251 -20.01 19.96 9.42
CA LEU A 251 -18.60 20.21 9.17
C LEU A 251 -18.27 21.66 9.52
N ASN A 252 -17.66 21.92 10.68
CA ASN A 252 -17.39 23.28 11.15
C ASN A 252 -16.25 23.96 10.35
N LEU A 253 -16.62 24.56 9.21
CA LEU A 253 -15.69 25.26 8.34
C LEU A 253 -15.17 26.53 9.01
N ASP A 254 -13.85 26.70 9.02
CA ASP A 254 -13.17 27.83 9.65
C ASP A 254 -12.44 28.71 8.63
N THR A 255 -11.70 28.11 7.69
CA THR A 255 -10.86 28.84 6.73
C THR A 255 -10.93 28.24 5.32
N LEU A 256 -11.08 29.10 4.32
CA LEU A 256 -10.81 28.83 2.91
C LEU A 256 -9.50 29.53 2.50
N LEU A 257 -8.50 28.76 2.10
CA LEU A 257 -7.23 29.27 1.59
C LEU A 257 -7.07 28.90 0.12
N ILE A 258 -6.79 29.89 -0.73
CA ILE A 258 -6.65 29.69 -2.18
C ILE A 258 -5.28 30.19 -2.61
N VAL A 259 -4.47 29.28 -3.15
CA VAL A 259 -3.14 29.55 -3.72
C VAL A 259 -3.26 29.72 -5.23
N ASN A 260 -2.81 30.86 -5.76
CA ASN A 260 -2.82 31.19 -7.18
C ASN A 260 -4.13 30.76 -7.86
N GLY A 261 -5.24 31.17 -7.26
CA GLY A 261 -6.57 30.77 -7.68
C GLY A 261 -6.98 31.46 -8.96
N CYS A 262 -7.35 30.69 -9.97
CA CYS A 262 -8.28 31.18 -10.96
C CYS A 262 -9.65 31.14 -10.27
N ILE A 263 -10.23 32.29 -9.91
CA ILE A 263 -11.47 32.47 -9.10
C ILE A 263 -12.60 33.12 -9.90
N ASP A 264 -12.32 34.08 -10.77
CA ASP A 264 -13.38 34.69 -11.57
C ASP A 264 -12.84 35.14 -12.91
N ARG A 265 -13.37 34.54 -13.99
CA ARG A 265 -12.89 34.86 -15.33
C ARG A 265 -13.24 36.28 -15.74
N GLN A 266 -14.45 36.76 -15.44
CA GLN A 266 -14.87 38.12 -15.80
C GLN A 266 -14.01 39.20 -15.15
N VAL A 267 -13.50 38.94 -13.94
CA VAL A 267 -12.57 39.86 -13.27
C VAL A 267 -11.14 39.65 -13.78
N GLN A 268 -10.64 38.42 -13.76
CA GLN A 268 -9.22 38.15 -13.96
C GLN A 268 -8.74 38.25 -15.41
N TRP A 269 -9.59 37.99 -16.42
CA TRP A 269 -9.14 37.99 -17.83
C TRP A 269 -8.50 39.32 -18.26
N SER A 270 -8.99 40.43 -17.71
CA SER A 270 -8.44 41.76 -17.99
C SER A 270 -6.98 41.96 -17.53
N SER A 271 -6.49 41.13 -16.61
CA SER A 271 -5.13 41.21 -16.06
C SER A 271 -4.06 40.52 -16.92
N TYR A 272 -4.43 39.59 -17.81
CA TYR A 272 -3.48 38.83 -18.62
C TYR A 272 -2.64 39.71 -19.56
N PRO A 273 -3.23 40.67 -20.31
CA PRO A 273 -2.44 41.59 -21.13
C PRO A 273 -1.45 42.40 -20.30
N GLU A 274 -1.86 42.88 -19.12
CA GLU A 274 -1.01 43.67 -18.23
C GLU A 274 0.14 42.83 -17.66
N MET A 275 -0.13 41.60 -17.22
CA MET A 275 0.93 40.69 -16.75
C MET A 275 1.92 40.35 -17.88
N ALA A 276 1.44 40.19 -19.11
CA ALA A 276 2.29 39.89 -20.26
C ALA A 276 3.18 41.08 -20.66
N PHE A 277 2.68 42.31 -20.56
CA PHE A 277 3.36 43.49 -21.10
C PHE A 277 4.07 44.33 -20.03
N ASN A 278 3.52 44.46 -18.83
CA ASN A 278 3.98 45.42 -17.81
C ASN A 278 3.99 44.82 -16.39
N ASN A 279 4.57 43.63 -16.22
CA ASN A 279 4.66 42.99 -14.90
C ASN A 279 5.65 43.66 -13.92
N THR A 280 5.73 43.11 -12.71
CA THR A 280 6.59 43.56 -11.61
C THR A 280 8.06 43.16 -11.73
N TYR A 281 8.44 42.52 -12.84
CA TYR A 281 9.81 42.12 -13.16
C TYR A 281 10.39 42.90 -14.35
N GLY A 282 9.60 43.81 -14.95
CA GLY A 282 10.04 44.62 -16.10
C GLY A 282 10.24 43.80 -17.37
N ILE A 283 9.56 42.66 -17.49
CA ILE A 283 9.67 41.76 -18.65
C ILE A 283 8.51 42.03 -19.61
N GLU A 284 8.81 42.55 -20.79
CA GLU A 284 7.84 42.62 -21.89
C GLU A 284 7.82 41.28 -22.64
N THR A 285 6.90 40.38 -22.26
CA THR A 285 6.81 39.03 -22.86
C THR A 285 6.08 39.01 -24.20
N VAL A 286 5.29 40.05 -24.47
CA VAL A 286 4.62 40.30 -25.74
C VAL A 286 4.98 41.71 -26.21
N ASN A 287 5.01 41.93 -27.53
CA ASN A 287 5.21 43.28 -28.05
C ASN A 287 3.92 44.11 -27.96
N LYS A 288 4.04 45.42 -28.16
CA LYS A 288 2.90 46.36 -28.07
C LYS A 288 1.73 46.03 -29.00
N THR A 289 1.99 45.47 -30.18
CA THR A 289 0.93 45.08 -31.12
C THR A 289 0.14 43.89 -30.59
N VAL A 290 0.82 42.87 -30.09
CA VAL A 290 0.19 41.69 -29.49
C VAL A 290 -0.58 42.09 -28.23
N TYR A 291 0.02 42.91 -27.36
CA TYR A 291 -0.64 43.48 -26.19
C TYR A 291 -1.95 44.19 -26.55
N GLN A 292 -1.94 45.08 -27.56
CA GLN A 292 -3.14 45.77 -27.99
C GLN A 292 -4.18 44.79 -28.55
N GLY A 293 -3.76 43.77 -29.29
CA GLY A 293 -4.64 42.71 -29.77
C GLY A 293 -5.33 41.94 -28.64
N MET A 294 -4.62 41.63 -27.56
CA MET A 294 -5.20 40.98 -26.38
C MET A 294 -6.20 41.90 -25.66
N ILE A 295 -5.90 43.20 -25.54
CA ILE A 295 -6.80 44.21 -24.97
C ILE A 295 -8.06 44.34 -25.83
N ASP A 296 -7.92 44.46 -27.15
CA ASP A 296 -9.04 44.57 -28.08
C ASP A 296 -9.91 43.31 -28.07
N ALA A 297 -9.30 42.13 -28.03
CA ALA A 297 -10.03 40.86 -27.91
C ALA A 297 -10.86 40.77 -26.62
N TYR A 298 -10.43 41.44 -25.54
CA TYR A 298 -11.18 41.47 -24.30
C TYR A 298 -12.34 42.48 -24.33
N TYR A 299 -12.07 43.72 -24.74
CA TYR A 299 -13.00 44.85 -24.61
C TYR A 299 -13.84 45.17 -25.85
N ALA A 300 -13.53 44.61 -27.02
CA ALA A 300 -14.31 44.85 -28.23
C ALA A 300 -15.73 44.27 -28.10
N GLU A 301 -16.68 44.87 -28.82
CA GLU A 301 -18.06 44.38 -28.92
C GLU A 301 -18.07 42.92 -29.44
N GLY A 302 -18.71 42.03 -28.70
CA GLY A 302 -18.71 40.58 -28.96
C GLY A 302 -17.39 39.88 -28.63
N GLY A 303 -16.48 40.56 -27.93
CA GLY A 303 -15.21 40.03 -27.42
C GLY A 303 -15.38 39.13 -26.19
N CYS A 304 -14.26 38.84 -25.52
CA CYS A 304 -14.24 37.89 -24.40
C CYS A 304 -15.18 38.30 -23.27
N ARG A 305 -15.18 39.58 -22.89
CA ARG A 305 -16.05 40.10 -21.81
C ARG A 305 -17.53 39.88 -22.09
N ASP A 306 -18.00 40.29 -23.26
CA ASP A 306 -19.42 40.18 -23.65
C ASP A 306 -19.88 38.71 -23.73
N ARG A 307 -18.98 37.81 -24.16
CA ARG A 307 -19.26 36.37 -24.22
C ARG A 307 -19.37 35.74 -22.84
N ILE A 308 -18.52 36.14 -21.90
CA ILE A 308 -18.64 35.72 -20.51
C ILE A 308 -19.93 36.26 -19.90
N ASP A 309 -20.27 37.52 -20.13
CA ASP A 309 -21.54 38.10 -19.68
C ASP A 309 -22.75 37.32 -20.24
N ALA A 310 -22.75 36.99 -21.53
CA ALA A 310 -23.79 36.15 -22.13
C ALA A 310 -23.87 34.74 -21.50
N CYS A 311 -22.73 34.10 -21.23
CA CYS A 311 -22.68 32.84 -20.49
C CYS A 311 -23.32 32.98 -19.10
N ARG A 312 -22.98 34.04 -18.36
CA ARG A 312 -23.46 34.28 -17.00
C ARG A 312 -24.96 34.57 -16.95
N GLU A 313 -25.45 35.42 -17.84
CA GLU A 313 -26.87 35.75 -17.97
C GLU A 313 -27.71 34.51 -18.29
N LEU A 314 -27.26 33.69 -19.23
CA LEU A 314 -27.94 32.45 -19.57
C LEU A 314 -27.86 31.41 -18.45
N SER A 315 -26.70 31.28 -17.79
CA SER A 315 -26.54 30.38 -16.64
C SER A 315 -27.51 30.75 -15.53
N ALA A 316 -27.61 32.03 -15.16
CA ALA A 316 -28.50 32.49 -14.10
C ALA A 316 -29.99 32.16 -14.36
N VAL A 317 -30.42 32.07 -15.62
CA VAL A 317 -31.81 31.80 -15.98
C VAL A 317 -32.08 30.31 -16.18
N TYR A 318 -31.15 29.60 -16.82
CA TYR A 318 -31.39 28.25 -17.35
C TYR A 318 -30.55 27.14 -16.71
N ASP A 319 -29.57 27.49 -15.88
CA ASP A 319 -28.68 26.57 -15.16
C ASP A 319 -28.11 27.25 -13.89
N SER A 320 -29.01 27.76 -13.04
CA SER A 320 -28.66 28.62 -11.89
C SER A 320 -27.81 27.92 -10.84
N ASP A 321 -27.89 26.59 -10.79
CA ASP A 321 -27.10 25.76 -9.87
C ASP A 321 -25.72 25.38 -10.45
N ASN A 322 -25.40 25.79 -11.68
CA ASN A 322 -24.15 25.48 -12.38
C ASN A 322 -23.84 23.98 -12.46
N ILE A 323 -24.87 23.15 -12.61
CA ILE A 323 -24.74 21.68 -12.67
C ILE A 323 -24.41 21.19 -14.09
N GLY A 324 -24.55 22.05 -15.11
CA GLY A 324 -24.06 21.77 -16.46
C GLY A 324 -24.95 20.86 -17.29
N ILE A 325 -26.25 20.80 -17.00
CA ILE A 325 -27.22 19.96 -17.72
C ILE A 325 -27.83 20.64 -18.95
N ASN A 326 -27.78 21.98 -19.01
CA ASN A 326 -28.38 22.73 -20.09
C ASN A 326 -27.41 22.85 -21.28
N ALA A 327 -27.65 22.07 -22.33
CA ALA A 327 -26.79 22.04 -23.52
C ALA A 327 -26.59 23.41 -24.20
N THR A 328 -27.60 24.30 -24.16
CA THR A 328 -27.48 25.65 -24.73
C THR A 328 -26.55 26.51 -23.89
N VAL A 329 -26.71 26.52 -22.57
CA VAL A 329 -25.81 27.24 -21.65
C VAL A 329 -24.39 26.70 -21.78
N ASN A 330 -24.22 25.38 -21.77
CA ASN A 330 -22.92 24.71 -21.90
C ASN A 330 -22.18 25.17 -23.16
N SER A 331 -22.88 25.21 -24.30
CA SER A 331 -22.29 25.64 -25.58
C SER A 331 -21.83 27.10 -25.54
N VAL A 332 -22.65 28.01 -25.01
CA VAL A 332 -22.29 29.43 -24.91
C VAL A 332 -21.12 29.65 -23.95
N CYS A 333 -21.13 28.99 -22.79
CA CYS A 333 -20.06 29.09 -21.81
C CYS A 333 -18.75 28.46 -22.33
N GLN A 334 -18.83 27.32 -23.03
CA GLN A 334 -17.66 26.71 -23.66
C GLN A 334 -17.06 27.61 -24.75
N ASP A 335 -17.90 28.23 -25.58
CA ASP A 335 -17.47 29.18 -26.61
C ASP A 335 -16.79 30.41 -25.99
N ALA A 336 -17.35 30.96 -24.91
CA ALA A 336 -16.75 32.07 -24.18
C ALA A 336 -15.34 31.73 -23.67
N GLU A 337 -15.17 30.61 -22.96
CA GLU A 337 -13.85 30.19 -22.46
C GLU A 337 -12.85 29.94 -23.59
N THR A 338 -13.31 29.33 -24.69
CA THR A 338 -12.47 29.04 -25.86
C THR A 338 -11.99 30.33 -26.51
N TYR A 339 -12.90 31.28 -26.75
CA TYR A 339 -12.57 32.57 -27.34
C TYR A 339 -11.58 33.35 -26.46
N CYS A 340 -11.86 33.46 -25.16
CA CYS A 340 -10.98 34.16 -24.22
C CYS A 340 -9.58 33.55 -24.16
N THR A 341 -9.52 32.22 -24.09
CA THR A 341 -8.25 31.47 -24.11
C THR A 341 -7.42 31.80 -25.33
N VAL A 342 -7.98 31.62 -26.52
CA VAL A 342 -7.25 31.76 -27.79
C VAL A 342 -6.81 33.20 -28.03
N ASN A 343 -7.62 34.19 -27.65
CA ASN A 343 -7.39 35.57 -28.06
C ASN A 343 -6.79 36.46 -26.96
N VAL A 344 -6.88 36.06 -25.68
CA VAL A 344 -6.39 36.87 -24.55
C VAL A 344 -5.21 36.21 -23.84
N ARG A 345 -5.20 34.87 -23.64
CA ARG A 345 -4.09 34.18 -22.95
C ARG A 345 -3.05 33.66 -23.94
N ASP A 346 -3.47 32.88 -24.93
CA ASP A 346 -2.56 32.16 -25.82
C ASP A 346 -1.57 33.03 -26.61
N PRO A 347 -1.85 34.32 -26.92
CA PRO A 347 -0.83 35.17 -27.52
C PRO A 347 0.45 35.29 -26.68
N TYR A 348 0.38 35.13 -25.35
CA TYR A 348 1.57 35.01 -24.50
C TYR A 348 2.33 33.70 -24.77
N LEU A 349 1.61 32.57 -24.81
CA LEU A 349 2.21 31.25 -25.02
C LEU A 349 2.85 31.13 -26.41
N ASP A 350 2.23 31.77 -27.41
CA ASP A 350 2.68 31.70 -28.80
C ASP A 350 3.99 32.46 -29.06
N VAL A 351 4.27 33.53 -28.32
CA VAL A 351 5.36 34.46 -28.66
C VAL A 351 6.39 34.69 -27.56
N SER A 352 6.07 34.42 -26.29
CA SER A 352 6.96 34.78 -25.18
C SER A 352 8.19 33.88 -25.05
N GLY A 353 8.05 32.59 -25.40
CA GLY A 353 9.06 31.57 -25.11
C GLY A 353 9.31 31.36 -23.61
N ARG A 354 8.36 31.73 -22.76
CA ARG A 354 8.47 31.72 -21.30
C ARG A 354 7.44 30.78 -20.68
N ASP A 355 7.77 30.31 -19.49
CA ASP A 355 6.95 29.34 -18.77
C ASP A 355 5.59 29.92 -18.34
N TYR A 356 4.54 29.09 -18.47
CA TYR A 356 3.16 29.46 -18.14
C TYR A 356 2.94 29.66 -16.63
N TYR A 357 3.73 29.02 -15.79
CA TYR A 357 3.62 29.07 -14.33
C TYR A 357 4.62 30.03 -13.69
N ASP A 358 5.52 30.62 -14.48
CA ASP A 358 6.57 31.52 -14.05
C ASP A 358 7.11 32.40 -15.20
N VAL A 359 6.63 33.65 -15.28
CA VAL A 359 7.02 34.59 -16.34
C VAL A 359 8.51 34.87 -16.42
N THR A 360 9.26 34.59 -15.36
CA THR A 360 10.70 34.88 -15.30
C THR A 360 11.56 33.78 -15.93
N GLN A 361 11.00 32.58 -16.13
CA GLN A 361 11.70 31.42 -16.64
C GLN A 361 11.44 31.20 -18.14
N ILE A 362 12.44 30.67 -18.83
CA ILE A 362 12.34 30.26 -20.23
C ILE A 362 11.78 28.83 -20.26
N ASP A 363 10.87 28.57 -21.19
CA ASP A 363 10.25 27.25 -21.37
C ASP A 363 11.21 26.30 -22.13
N PRO A 364 11.34 25.01 -21.76
CA PRO A 364 10.69 24.31 -20.65
C PRO A 364 11.35 24.57 -19.28
N THR A 365 10.52 24.74 -18.25
CA THR A 365 10.97 24.76 -16.85
C THR A 365 10.79 23.39 -16.19
N LEU A 366 11.61 23.11 -15.17
CA LEU A 366 11.58 21.87 -14.37
C LEU A 366 11.30 22.12 -12.89
N PHE A 367 10.75 23.29 -12.58
CA PHE A 367 10.41 23.67 -11.23
C PHE A 367 8.90 23.93 -11.11
N PRO A 368 8.19 23.28 -10.16
CA PRO A 368 8.71 22.30 -9.20
C PRO A 368 9.19 20.98 -9.85
N PRO A 369 10.08 20.20 -9.20
CA PRO A 369 10.68 19.01 -9.80
C PRO A 369 9.66 17.94 -10.27
N PRO A 370 9.85 17.32 -11.45
CA PRO A 370 8.85 16.43 -12.08
C PRO A 370 8.88 14.97 -11.57
N PHE A 371 9.47 14.69 -10.41
CA PHE A 371 9.79 13.33 -9.97
C PHE A 371 8.57 12.50 -9.46
N THR A 372 7.41 13.15 -9.24
CA THR A 372 6.20 12.51 -8.70
C THR A 372 5.76 11.27 -9.47
N ALA A 373 5.79 11.32 -10.81
CA ALA A 373 5.38 10.19 -11.65
C ALA A 373 6.28 8.96 -11.50
N GLY A 374 7.58 9.17 -11.30
CA GLY A 374 8.55 8.09 -11.18
C GLY A 374 8.46 7.43 -9.80
N TYR A 375 8.21 8.22 -8.75
CA TYR A 375 8.06 7.74 -7.38
C TYR A 375 6.75 6.98 -7.14
N LEU A 376 5.61 7.59 -7.47
CA LEU A 376 4.29 7.01 -7.20
C LEU A 376 3.96 5.79 -8.06
N ASN A 377 4.71 5.56 -9.14
CA ASN A 377 4.59 4.36 -9.96
C ASN A 377 5.62 3.27 -9.60
N GLN A 378 6.42 3.46 -8.55
CA GLN A 378 7.24 2.36 -8.02
C GLN A 378 6.32 1.29 -7.42
N PRO A 379 6.56 -0.01 -7.71
CA PRO A 379 5.71 -1.09 -7.19
C PRO A 379 5.61 -1.12 -5.66
N TYR A 380 6.69 -0.78 -4.95
CA TYR A 380 6.67 -0.76 -3.50
C TYR A 380 5.83 0.40 -2.93
N VAL A 381 5.81 1.57 -3.60
CA VAL A 381 4.98 2.71 -3.21
C VAL A 381 3.51 2.38 -3.44
N GLN A 382 3.17 1.82 -4.60
CA GLN A 382 1.78 1.43 -4.90
C GLN A 382 1.28 0.34 -3.94
N SER A 383 2.12 -0.65 -3.66
CA SER A 383 1.79 -1.72 -2.71
C SER A 383 1.59 -1.17 -1.29
N ALA A 384 2.40 -0.20 -0.89
CA ALA A 384 2.32 0.44 0.43
C ALA A 384 1.08 1.34 0.56
N LEU A 385 0.64 2.00 -0.52
CA LEU A 385 -0.58 2.81 -0.54
C LEU A 385 -1.87 2.00 -0.81
N GLY A 386 -1.76 0.71 -1.14
CA GLY A 386 -2.91 -0.13 -1.46
C GLY A 386 -3.66 0.26 -2.73
N VAL A 387 -2.97 0.89 -3.68
CA VAL A 387 -3.61 1.45 -4.89
C VAL A 387 -3.63 0.43 -6.04
N PRO A 388 -4.78 0.21 -6.71
CA PRO A 388 -4.92 -0.81 -7.75
C PRO A 388 -4.57 -0.33 -9.17
N LEU A 389 -3.99 0.86 -9.31
CA LEU A 389 -3.75 1.54 -10.59
C LEU A 389 -2.44 2.33 -10.57
N ASN A 390 -1.95 2.62 -11.77
CA ASN A 390 -0.84 3.54 -11.99
C ASN A 390 -1.27 4.99 -11.77
N TRP A 391 -0.41 5.74 -11.10
CA TRP A 391 -0.63 7.15 -10.85
C TRP A 391 -0.50 7.95 -12.15
N THR A 392 -1.42 8.89 -12.34
CA THR A 392 -1.36 9.89 -13.41
C THR A 392 -1.43 11.29 -12.84
N GLY A 393 -0.61 12.22 -13.35
CA GLY A 393 -0.61 13.59 -12.85
C GLY A 393 -1.90 14.35 -13.14
N SER A 394 -2.60 13.99 -14.23
CA SER A 394 -3.87 14.60 -14.60
C SER A 394 -4.77 13.66 -15.39
N SER A 395 -6.07 13.95 -15.32
CA SER A 395 -7.15 13.24 -16.02
C SER A 395 -7.65 14.08 -17.20
N SER A 396 -7.32 13.66 -18.42
CA SER A 396 -7.82 14.31 -19.64
C SER A 396 -9.34 14.23 -19.78
N ALA A 397 -9.94 13.13 -19.30
CA ALA A 397 -11.39 12.95 -19.25
C ALA A 397 -12.07 13.99 -18.36
N SER A 398 -11.58 14.17 -17.13
CA SER A 398 -12.08 15.17 -16.18
C SER A 398 -11.90 16.59 -16.71
N SER A 399 -10.70 16.92 -17.21
CA SER A 399 -10.44 18.24 -17.80
C SER A 399 -11.40 18.54 -18.97
N SER A 400 -11.66 17.54 -19.82
CA SER A 400 -12.59 17.67 -20.95
C SER A 400 -14.05 17.81 -20.50
N ALA A 401 -14.46 17.11 -19.43
CA ALA A 401 -15.81 17.22 -18.87
C ALA A 401 -16.09 18.65 -18.41
N PHE A 402 -15.23 19.20 -17.55
CA PHE A 402 -15.32 20.56 -17.01
C PHE A 402 -15.30 21.63 -18.10
N ARG A 403 -14.37 21.52 -19.06
CA ARG A 403 -14.27 22.47 -20.17
C ARG A 403 -15.51 22.43 -21.07
N SER A 404 -16.13 21.26 -21.24
CA SER A 404 -17.27 21.11 -22.16
C SER A 404 -18.58 21.73 -21.67
N ILE A 405 -18.72 21.96 -20.38
CA ILE A 405 -19.85 22.73 -19.84
C ILE A 405 -19.52 24.22 -19.69
N GLY A 406 -18.28 24.62 -20.01
CA GLY A 406 -17.78 25.97 -19.76
C GLY A 406 -17.78 26.34 -18.28
N ASP A 407 -17.23 25.48 -17.40
CA ASP A 407 -17.28 25.70 -15.94
C ASP A 407 -16.54 26.98 -15.50
N TYR A 408 -15.44 27.34 -16.16
CA TYR A 408 -14.65 28.55 -15.87
C TYR A 408 -15.44 29.89 -15.92
N PRO A 409 -16.15 30.24 -17.03
CA PRO A 409 -16.81 31.53 -17.17
C PRO A 409 -18.15 31.65 -16.43
N ARG A 410 -18.66 30.56 -15.85
CA ARG A 410 -19.91 30.56 -15.09
C ARG A 410 -19.87 31.53 -13.91
N PRO A 411 -21.03 32.06 -13.48
CA PRO A 411 -21.13 33.00 -12.36
C PRO A 411 -21.15 32.25 -11.01
N GLY A 412 -21.02 32.97 -9.90
CA GLY A 412 -21.29 32.46 -8.56
C GLY A 412 -20.04 32.31 -7.68
N TRP A 413 -18.85 32.20 -8.24
CA TRP A 413 -17.65 31.86 -7.46
C TRP A 413 -17.21 32.97 -6.47
N ILE A 414 -17.38 34.24 -6.84
CA ILE A 414 -17.08 35.36 -5.92
C ILE A 414 -18.21 35.60 -4.93
N GLU A 415 -19.44 35.30 -5.35
CA GLU A 415 -20.62 35.33 -4.49
C GLU A 415 -20.56 34.24 -3.41
N ASP A 416 -20.07 33.04 -3.76
CA ASP A 416 -19.77 31.96 -2.82
C ASP A 416 -18.76 32.42 -1.77
N ILE A 417 -17.68 33.11 -2.18
CA ILE A 417 -16.72 33.69 -1.24
C ILE A 417 -17.38 34.74 -0.34
N ALA A 418 -18.23 35.61 -0.89
CA ALA A 418 -18.96 36.60 -0.10
C ALA A 418 -19.87 35.93 0.94
N TYR A 419 -20.59 34.88 0.55
CA TYR A 419 -21.45 34.08 1.43
C TYR A 419 -20.64 33.42 2.57
N LEU A 420 -19.47 32.87 2.27
CA LEU A 420 -18.58 32.30 3.28
C LEU A 420 -18.12 33.35 4.30
N LEU A 421 -17.71 34.53 3.83
CA LEU A 421 -17.33 35.64 4.70
C LEU A 421 -18.50 36.13 5.56
N HIS A 422 -19.72 36.20 5.01
CA HIS A 422 -20.93 36.52 5.79
C HIS A 422 -21.23 35.46 6.85
N SER A 423 -20.87 34.22 6.60
CA SER A 423 -21.01 33.08 7.52
C SER A 423 -19.91 33.04 8.59
N GLY A 424 -18.95 33.98 8.55
CA GLY A 424 -17.85 34.07 9.52
C GLY A 424 -16.62 33.24 9.16
N ILE A 425 -16.60 32.59 7.99
CA ILE A 425 -15.48 31.77 7.50
C ILE A 425 -14.38 32.70 6.97
N LYS A 426 -13.13 32.46 7.37
CA LYS A 426 -11.98 33.25 6.93
C LYS A 426 -11.60 32.89 5.50
N VAL A 427 -11.20 33.88 4.71
CA VAL A 427 -10.75 33.68 3.33
C VAL A 427 -9.38 34.31 3.13
N SER A 428 -8.40 33.49 2.73
CA SER A 428 -7.03 33.94 2.47
C SER A 428 -6.62 33.62 1.04
N LEU A 429 -6.27 34.66 0.30
CA LEU A 429 -5.92 34.60 -1.12
C LEU A 429 -4.42 34.82 -1.30
N MET A 430 -3.66 33.74 -1.54
CA MET A 430 -2.21 33.76 -1.66
C MET A 430 -1.79 33.68 -3.13
N PHE A 431 -1.08 34.67 -3.65
CA PHE A 431 -0.68 34.73 -5.06
C PHE A 431 0.82 34.99 -5.21
N GLY A 432 1.53 34.07 -5.87
CA GLY A 432 2.90 34.26 -6.30
C GLY A 432 3.01 35.30 -7.42
N ASP A 433 3.93 36.25 -7.29
CA ASP A 433 4.00 37.39 -8.18
C ASP A 433 4.70 37.14 -9.54
N ARG A 434 5.19 35.92 -9.77
CA ARG A 434 5.75 35.44 -11.05
C ARG A 434 4.76 34.62 -11.87
N ASP A 435 3.64 34.21 -11.28
CA ASP A 435 2.66 33.35 -11.97
C ASP A 435 1.93 34.09 -13.08
N PHE A 436 1.88 33.51 -14.28
CA PHE A 436 1.02 33.98 -15.36
C PHE A 436 -0.34 33.29 -15.38
N ALA A 437 -0.38 32.00 -15.04
CA ALA A 437 -1.54 31.14 -15.19
C ALA A 437 -2.77 31.66 -14.45
N CYS A 438 -2.59 32.07 -13.18
CA CYS A 438 -3.60 32.75 -12.37
C CYS A 438 -2.92 33.91 -11.64
N ASN A 439 -2.48 34.91 -12.41
CA ASN A 439 -1.61 35.98 -11.94
C ASN A 439 -2.17 36.81 -10.76
N TRP A 440 -1.25 37.37 -9.97
CA TRP A 440 -1.56 38.12 -8.74
C TRP A 440 -2.35 39.42 -9.00
N ILE A 441 -2.21 40.06 -10.16
CA ILE A 441 -2.95 41.28 -10.52
C ILE A 441 -4.44 40.94 -10.61
N GLY A 442 -4.79 39.86 -11.32
CA GLY A 442 -6.14 39.35 -11.36
C GLY A 442 -6.63 38.88 -9.99
N GLY A 443 -5.78 38.22 -9.20
CA GLY A 443 -6.09 37.83 -7.82
C GLY A 443 -6.46 39.01 -6.92
N GLU A 444 -5.73 40.12 -7.02
CA GLU A 444 -6.02 41.36 -6.30
C GLU A 444 -7.38 41.95 -6.75
N GLN A 445 -7.61 42.00 -8.05
CA GLN A 445 -8.88 42.49 -8.60
C GLN A 445 -10.06 41.66 -8.09
N VAL A 446 -9.91 40.33 -8.00
CA VAL A 446 -10.92 39.45 -7.40
C VAL A 446 -11.14 39.79 -5.94
N ALA A 447 -10.07 39.91 -5.14
CA ALA A 447 -10.17 40.22 -3.72
C ALA A 447 -10.95 41.52 -3.46
N LEU A 448 -10.76 42.52 -4.31
CA LEU A 448 -11.48 43.81 -4.26
C LEU A 448 -12.92 43.72 -4.77
N ALA A 449 -13.23 42.76 -5.64
CA ALA A 449 -14.54 42.60 -6.27
C ALA A 449 -15.53 41.76 -5.43
N ILE A 450 -15.07 41.03 -4.41
CA ILE A 450 -15.93 40.16 -3.58
C ILE A 450 -17.08 41.00 -2.96
N PRO A 451 -18.35 40.69 -3.26
CA PRO A 451 -19.50 41.51 -2.88
C PRO A 451 -19.99 41.20 -1.45
N TRP A 452 -19.18 41.49 -0.43
CA TRP A 452 -19.50 41.27 0.98
C TRP A 452 -19.66 42.57 1.78
N ALA A 453 -20.17 42.47 3.01
CA ALA A 453 -20.57 43.64 3.80
C ALA A 453 -19.41 44.63 4.07
N ASP A 454 -18.19 44.11 4.19
CA ASP A 454 -16.99 44.89 4.50
C ASP A 454 -16.09 45.12 3.27
N GLN A 455 -16.61 44.95 2.05
CA GLN A 455 -15.89 45.17 0.79
C GLN A 455 -15.20 46.55 0.75
N GLU A 456 -15.93 47.62 1.07
CA GLU A 456 -15.35 48.97 1.08
C GLU A 456 -14.25 49.16 2.13
N LYS A 457 -14.35 48.47 3.27
CA LYS A 457 -13.35 48.55 4.34
C LYS A 457 -12.08 47.79 3.95
N PHE A 458 -12.23 46.61 3.34
CA PHE A 458 -11.12 45.88 2.73
C PHE A 458 -10.43 46.70 1.64
N ALA A 459 -11.20 47.33 0.74
CA ALA A 459 -10.64 48.19 -0.31
C ALA A 459 -9.92 49.44 0.23
N LYS A 460 -10.32 49.93 1.41
CA LYS A 460 -9.66 51.05 2.12
C LYS A 460 -8.41 50.61 2.91
N ALA A 461 -8.26 49.32 3.22
CA ALA A 461 -7.08 48.81 3.92
C ALA A 461 -5.84 48.92 3.02
N GLY A 462 -4.73 49.33 3.64
CA GLY A 462 -3.45 49.47 2.96
C GLY A 462 -2.68 48.16 2.90
N TYR A 463 -1.61 48.14 2.11
CA TYR A 463 -0.69 47.01 2.05
C TYR A 463 0.42 47.13 3.09
N GLU A 464 0.56 46.10 3.91
CA GLU A 464 1.62 45.97 4.90
C GLU A 464 2.60 44.86 4.48
N PRO A 465 3.92 45.00 4.76
CA PRO A 465 4.88 43.95 4.46
C PRO A 465 4.55 42.62 5.13
N LEU A 466 4.68 41.52 4.40
CA LEU A 466 4.63 40.16 4.94
C LEU A 466 5.95 39.88 5.69
N GLN A 467 5.99 40.15 6.98
CA GLN A 467 7.16 39.87 7.80
C GLN A 467 7.29 38.37 8.07
N ILE A 468 8.36 37.75 7.58
CA ILE A 468 8.64 36.32 7.79
C ILE A 468 9.50 36.12 9.05
N ASN A 469 10.59 36.88 9.12
CA ASN A 469 11.49 36.95 10.28
C ASN A 469 12.00 38.39 10.43
N ALA A 470 12.88 38.67 11.41
CA ALA A 470 13.35 40.03 11.68
C ALA A 470 14.06 40.76 10.51
N THR A 471 14.47 40.03 9.47
CA THR A 471 15.29 40.55 8.36
C THR A 471 14.70 40.33 6.97
N TYR A 472 13.63 39.54 6.85
CA TYR A 472 13.07 39.14 5.56
C TYR A 472 11.58 39.47 5.45
N GLU A 473 11.25 40.23 4.41
CA GLU A 473 9.90 40.53 3.96
C GLU A 473 9.58 39.65 2.75
N GLY A 474 8.62 38.74 2.90
CA GLY A 474 8.29 37.73 1.88
C GLY A 474 7.25 38.18 0.85
N GLY A 475 6.70 39.39 0.98
CA GLY A 475 5.55 39.82 0.20
C GLY A 475 4.82 41.03 0.77
N GLN A 476 3.59 41.23 0.33
CA GLN A 476 2.68 42.28 0.80
C GLN A 476 1.31 41.72 1.10
N VAL A 477 0.68 42.23 2.15
CA VAL A 477 -0.61 41.77 2.66
C VAL A 477 -1.58 42.94 2.69
N ARG A 478 -2.76 42.74 2.12
CA ARG A 478 -3.95 43.55 2.44
C ARG A 478 -4.90 42.66 3.22
N GLN A 479 -5.28 43.06 4.42
CA GLN A 479 -6.23 42.33 5.25
C GLN A 479 -7.23 43.27 5.89
N TYR A 480 -8.50 42.86 5.92
CA TYR A 480 -9.53 43.45 6.75
C TYR A 480 -10.44 42.35 7.31
N GLY A 481 -10.49 42.25 8.64
CA GLY A 481 -11.22 41.19 9.32
C GLY A 481 -10.84 39.81 8.78
N ASN A 482 -11.84 39.09 8.27
CA ASN A 482 -11.73 37.72 7.79
C ASN A 482 -11.20 37.55 6.37
N LEU A 483 -11.05 38.63 5.59
CA LEU A 483 -10.52 38.57 4.22
C LEU A 483 -9.07 39.05 4.17
N SER A 484 -8.18 38.26 3.57
CA SER A 484 -6.81 38.66 3.27
C SER A 484 -6.42 38.35 1.82
N PHE A 485 -5.68 39.27 1.22
CA PHE A 485 -4.98 39.09 -0.06
C PHE A 485 -3.48 39.25 0.16
N ILE A 486 -2.71 38.30 -0.36
CA ILE A 486 -1.27 38.23 -0.18
C ILE A 486 -0.61 38.14 -1.56
N ARG A 487 0.25 39.11 -1.88
CA ARG A 487 1.21 39.02 -2.97
C ARG A 487 2.53 38.47 -2.42
N VAL A 488 2.88 37.25 -2.78
CA VAL A 488 4.13 36.58 -2.34
C VAL A 488 5.22 36.85 -3.37
N TYR A 489 6.35 37.39 -2.91
CA TYR A 489 7.46 37.74 -3.78
C TYR A 489 8.24 36.51 -4.23
N GLN A 490 8.83 36.59 -5.42
CA GLN A 490 9.73 35.56 -5.96
C GLN A 490 9.08 34.17 -6.08
N ALA A 491 7.75 34.11 -6.14
CA ALA A 491 6.98 32.86 -6.24
C ALA A 491 6.20 32.75 -7.56
N GLY A 492 6.29 31.61 -8.21
CA GLY A 492 5.44 31.23 -9.35
C GLY A 492 4.11 30.62 -8.90
N HIS A 493 3.52 29.80 -9.76
CA HIS A 493 2.17 29.25 -9.55
C HIS A 493 2.00 28.41 -8.27
N ALA A 494 2.95 27.53 -7.99
CA ALA A 494 2.96 26.64 -6.83
C ALA A 494 3.66 27.30 -5.64
N VAL A 495 3.08 28.37 -5.06
CA VAL A 495 3.75 29.24 -4.07
C VAL A 495 4.51 28.48 -2.97
N PRO A 496 3.97 27.40 -2.36
CA PRO A 496 4.70 26.66 -1.33
C PRO A 496 5.98 25.99 -1.83
N SER A 497 6.10 25.64 -3.12
CA SER A 497 7.38 25.19 -3.69
C SER A 497 8.40 26.32 -3.76
N TYR A 498 7.99 27.51 -4.21
CA TYR A 498 8.91 28.63 -4.47
C TYR A 498 9.34 29.35 -3.18
N GLN A 499 8.41 29.50 -2.24
CA GLN A 499 8.60 30.23 -0.99
C GLN A 499 8.03 29.42 0.19
N PRO A 500 8.64 28.26 0.53
CA PRO A 500 8.08 27.31 1.48
C PRO A 500 7.87 27.89 2.88
N GLU A 501 8.84 28.65 3.40
CA GLU A 501 8.70 29.31 4.71
C GLU A 501 7.56 30.35 4.70
N SER A 502 7.49 31.19 3.67
CA SER A 502 6.46 32.23 3.55
C SER A 502 5.07 31.60 3.47
N ALA A 503 4.90 30.59 2.63
CA ALA A 503 3.64 29.87 2.48
C ALA A 503 3.20 29.19 3.80
N TYR A 504 4.12 28.49 4.47
CA TYR A 504 3.87 27.86 5.77
C TYR A 504 3.43 28.88 6.83
N ARG A 505 4.09 30.05 6.90
CA ARG A 505 3.72 31.10 7.88
C ARG A 505 2.35 31.71 7.57
N ILE A 506 2.04 31.99 6.31
CA ILE A 506 0.71 32.48 5.92
C ILE A 506 -0.36 31.45 6.30
N PHE A 507 -0.15 30.18 5.96
CA PHE A 507 -1.06 29.07 6.28
C PHE A 507 -1.34 28.99 7.79
N ASN A 508 -0.29 28.94 8.62
CA ASN A 508 -0.47 28.90 10.08
C ASN A 508 -1.16 30.17 10.61
N ARG A 509 -0.81 31.35 10.13
CA ARG A 509 -1.43 32.61 10.59
C ARG A 509 -2.94 32.61 10.30
N ALA A 510 -3.34 32.15 9.11
CA ALA A 510 -4.74 32.06 8.71
C ALA A 510 -5.54 31.10 9.62
N LEU A 511 -5.00 29.92 9.90
CA LEU A 511 -5.69 28.87 10.68
C LEU A 511 -5.70 29.18 12.20
N PHE A 512 -4.67 29.86 12.71
CA PHE A 512 -4.51 30.14 14.15
C PHE A 512 -4.86 31.58 14.55
N ASN A 513 -5.75 32.23 13.79
CA ASN A 513 -6.33 33.55 14.11
C ASN A 513 -5.27 34.63 14.38
N LYS A 514 -4.24 34.67 13.52
CA LYS A 514 -3.23 35.74 13.52
C LYS A 514 -3.39 36.62 12.30
N ASP A 515 -2.96 37.88 12.42
CA ASP A 515 -2.80 38.72 11.24
C ASP A 515 -1.77 38.11 10.30
N ILE A 516 -2.02 38.21 9.00
CA ILE A 516 -1.17 37.58 8.01
C ILE A 516 0.17 38.32 7.86
N ALA A 517 0.17 39.65 8.04
CA ALA A 517 1.35 40.50 7.85
C ALA A 517 2.48 40.16 8.83
N THR A 518 2.20 40.17 10.14
CA THR A 518 3.20 40.05 11.21
C THR A 518 3.08 38.75 12.01
N GLY A 519 1.86 38.24 12.18
CA GLY A 519 1.56 37.10 13.04
C GLY A 519 1.50 37.41 14.54
N LEU A 520 1.43 38.69 14.92
CA LEU A 520 1.51 39.17 16.30
C LEU A 520 0.14 39.58 16.86
N VAL A 521 -0.78 40.01 16.01
CA VAL A 521 -2.13 40.44 16.36
C VAL A 521 -3.06 39.24 16.34
N ASP A 522 -3.84 39.09 17.40
CA ASP A 522 -4.89 38.08 17.50
C ASP A 522 -6.18 38.58 16.83
N THR A 523 -6.50 38.02 15.67
CA THR A 523 -7.65 38.44 14.86
C THR A 523 -8.98 37.91 15.38
N ALA A 524 -8.99 36.89 16.24
CA ALA A 524 -10.21 36.45 16.92
C ALA A 524 -10.66 37.46 17.99
N THR A 525 -9.71 38.16 18.63
CA THR A 525 -10.03 39.24 19.58
C THR A 525 -10.22 40.61 18.92
N ASN A 526 -9.57 40.84 17.78
CA ASN A 526 -9.68 42.07 17.01
C ASN A 526 -10.33 41.83 15.64
N LEU A 527 -11.65 41.61 15.65
CA LEU A 527 -12.46 41.28 14.46
C LEU A 527 -12.43 42.38 13.38
N THR A 528 -12.04 43.60 13.74
CA THR A 528 -11.95 44.75 12.82
C THR A 528 -10.51 45.09 12.46
N TYR A 529 -9.55 44.19 12.69
CA TYR A 529 -8.16 44.38 12.29
C TYR A 529 -8.08 44.74 10.79
N ALA A 530 -7.24 45.71 10.48
CA ALA A 530 -6.99 46.19 9.13
C ALA A 530 -5.49 46.48 8.98
N THR A 531 -4.90 46.06 7.87
CA THR A 531 -3.53 46.44 7.52
C THR A 531 -3.46 47.92 7.13
N GLU A 532 -2.32 48.54 7.43
CA GLU A 532 -2.03 49.94 7.11
C GLU A 532 -0.87 50.03 6.11
N GLY A 533 -0.93 50.99 5.17
CA GLY A 533 0.11 51.17 4.17
C GLY A 533 -0.41 51.72 2.83
N PRO A 534 0.38 51.62 1.74
CA PRO A 534 -0.03 52.09 0.41
C PRO A 534 -1.28 51.36 -0.12
N ALA A 535 -2.02 52.04 -1.01
CA ALA A 535 -3.24 51.50 -1.61
C ALA A 535 -2.98 50.48 -2.73
N ASP A 536 -1.76 50.39 -3.24
CA ASP A 536 -1.35 49.43 -4.26
C ASP A 536 0.11 49.01 -4.04
N THR A 537 0.50 47.88 -4.64
CA THR A 537 1.87 47.35 -4.55
C THR A 537 2.54 47.21 -5.91
N PHE A 538 1.89 47.65 -6.99
CA PHE A 538 2.38 47.42 -8.36
C PHE A 538 3.74 48.08 -8.63
N GLY A 539 4.01 49.20 -7.94
CA GLY A 539 5.30 49.88 -7.95
C GLY A 539 6.44 49.11 -7.26
N ILE A 540 6.14 48.10 -6.46
CA ILE A 540 7.15 47.27 -5.80
C ILE A 540 7.60 46.19 -6.78
N LYS A 541 8.81 46.38 -7.32
CA LYS A 541 9.44 45.53 -8.33
C LYS A 541 10.41 44.55 -7.67
N ASN A 542 10.60 43.39 -8.30
CA ASN A 542 11.47 42.32 -7.85
C ASN A 542 12.54 42.01 -8.90
N GLU A 543 13.72 41.56 -8.46
CA GLU A 543 14.78 41.14 -9.38
C GLU A 543 14.43 39.82 -10.07
N ILE A 544 14.84 39.68 -11.32
CA ILE A 544 14.64 38.44 -12.08
C ILE A 544 15.57 37.36 -11.50
N PRO A 545 15.03 36.22 -11.03
CA PRO A 545 15.85 35.14 -10.50
C PRO A 545 16.65 34.42 -11.60
N PRO A 546 17.72 33.69 -11.24
CA PRO A 546 18.43 32.84 -12.18
C PRO A 546 17.51 31.81 -12.85
N GLN A 547 17.87 31.39 -14.06
CA GLN A 547 17.18 30.29 -14.73
C GLN A 547 17.41 28.98 -13.97
N TYR A 548 16.37 28.13 -13.89
CA TYR A 548 16.51 26.79 -13.34
C TYR A 548 17.42 25.91 -14.22
N LYS A 549 17.91 24.81 -13.64
CA LYS A 549 18.74 23.85 -14.38
C LYS A 549 17.84 22.93 -15.20
N ASP A 550 18.12 22.83 -16.50
CA ASP A 550 17.36 22.00 -17.43
C ASP A 550 17.94 20.58 -17.51
N PHE A 551 17.08 19.57 -17.49
CA PHE A 551 17.36 18.17 -17.78
C PHE A 551 16.15 17.50 -18.43
N CYS A 552 16.37 16.46 -19.25
CA CYS A 552 15.27 15.71 -19.86
C CYS A 552 14.82 14.60 -18.90
N TYR A 553 13.60 14.71 -18.38
CA TYR A 553 12.96 13.70 -17.56
C TYR A 553 12.04 12.85 -18.44
N VAL A 554 12.40 11.58 -18.67
CA VAL A 554 11.81 10.77 -19.76
C VAL A 554 10.34 10.44 -19.55
N LEU A 555 9.85 10.43 -18.30
CA LEU A 555 8.42 10.24 -18.00
C LEU A 555 7.58 11.50 -18.30
N ASP A 556 8.22 12.63 -18.53
CA ASP A 556 7.65 13.86 -19.05
C ASP A 556 8.43 14.35 -20.28
N PRO A 557 8.17 13.79 -21.48
CA PRO A 557 8.91 14.15 -22.69
C PRO A 557 8.79 15.62 -23.13
N SER A 558 7.91 16.41 -22.50
CA SER A 558 7.83 17.86 -22.74
C SER A 558 9.11 18.58 -22.29
N THR A 559 9.82 18.00 -21.32
CA THR A 559 11.08 18.51 -20.75
C THR A 559 12.32 18.24 -21.63
N CYS A 560 12.15 17.50 -22.73
CA CYS A 560 13.23 16.98 -23.55
C CYS A 560 13.36 17.72 -24.89
N SER A 561 14.59 17.96 -25.34
CA SER A 561 14.88 18.48 -26.69
C SER A 561 14.53 17.49 -27.79
N ASP A 562 14.42 17.93 -29.04
CA ASP A 562 14.13 17.04 -30.18
C ASP A 562 15.22 15.98 -30.38
N GLU A 563 16.48 16.33 -30.15
CA GLU A 563 17.59 15.38 -30.18
C GLU A 563 17.41 14.28 -29.12
N GLN A 564 17.07 14.66 -27.90
CA GLN A 564 16.81 13.72 -26.80
C GLN A 564 15.56 12.87 -27.05
N VAL A 565 14.49 13.45 -27.60
CA VAL A 565 13.30 12.71 -28.01
C VAL A 565 13.61 11.70 -29.11
N ASN A 566 14.42 12.07 -30.10
CA ASN A 566 14.87 11.15 -31.14
C ASN A 566 15.75 10.03 -30.56
N ALA A 567 16.62 10.35 -29.60
CA ALA A 567 17.43 9.36 -28.89
C ALA A 567 16.56 8.37 -28.07
N MET A 568 15.46 8.84 -27.46
CA MET A 568 14.46 7.98 -26.82
C MET A 568 13.76 7.06 -27.82
N ARG A 569 13.26 7.61 -28.94
CA ARG A 569 12.54 6.84 -29.97
C ARG A 569 13.41 5.77 -30.63
N ASN A 570 14.68 6.09 -30.87
CA ASN A 570 15.63 5.18 -31.53
C ASN A 570 16.33 4.23 -30.54
N GLY A 571 16.07 4.37 -29.22
CA GLY A 571 16.68 3.56 -28.18
C GLY A 571 18.19 3.78 -28.00
N THR A 572 18.71 4.93 -28.43
CA THR A 572 20.15 5.27 -28.35
C THR A 572 20.50 6.12 -27.14
N GLY A 573 19.50 6.64 -26.42
CA GLY A 573 19.71 7.48 -25.24
C GLY A 573 20.19 6.69 -24.01
N ILE A 574 21.13 7.24 -23.26
CA ILE A 574 21.56 6.71 -21.96
C ILE A 574 20.72 7.36 -20.87
N ILE A 575 19.90 6.57 -20.18
CA ILE A 575 18.96 7.05 -19.16
C ILE A 575 19.33 6.45 -17.82
N LYS A 576 19.36 7.29 -16.78
CA LYS A 576 19.55 6.87 -15.40
C LYS A 576 18.50 7.55 -14.53
N ASP A 577 17.78 6.78 -13.72
CA ASP A 577 16.76 7.30 -12.79
C ASP A 577 15.72 8.21 -13.49
N TYR A 578 15.28 7.77 -14.68
CA TYR A 578 14.39 8.52 -15.58
C TYR A 578 14.96 9.85 -16.13
N ILE A 579 16.24 10.16 -15.90
CA ILE A 579 16.90 11.35 -16.44
C ILE A 579 17.80 10.95 -17.63
N MET A 580 17.69 11.67 -18.73
CA MET A 580 18.57 11.51 -19.90
C MET A 580 19.97 12.05 -19.60
N ILE A 581 20.97 11.18 -19.67
CA ILE A 581 22.40 11.51 -19.50
C ILE A 581 23.04 11.83 -20.84
N GLU A 582 22.77 11.00 -21.87
CA GLU A 582 23.26 11.21 -23.23
C GLU A 582 22.13 11.03 -24.25
N PRO A 583 21.85 12.01 -25.13
CA PRO A 583 22.56 13.28 -25.27
C PRO A 583 22.29 14.25 -24.10
N ALA A 584 23.34 14.96 -23.68
CA ALA A 584 23.28 15.86 -22.53
C ALA A 584 22.34 17.05 -22.79
N SER A 585 21.66 17.49 -21.74
CA SER A 585 20.82 18.69 -21.80
C SER A 585 21.65 19.92 -22.15
N GLN A 586 21.18 20.70 -23.13
CA GLN A 586 21.70 22.03 -23.42
C GLN A 586 20.65 23.05 -23.01
N GLN A 587 21.01 23.96 -22.10
CA GLN A 587 20.10 24.97 -21.56
C GLN A 587 19.52 25.82 -22.70
N GLY A 588 18.19 25.88 -22.80
CA GLY A 588 17.50 26.59 -23.89
C GLY A 588 17.58 25.94 -25.28
N ALA A 589 18.02 24.68 -25.41
CA ALA A 589 18.01 23.97 -26.71
C ALA A 589 16.64 23.40 -27.10
N ALA A 590 15.65 23.46 -26.20
CA ALA A 590 14.27 23.04 -26.47
C ALA A 590 13.42 24.12 -27.17
N ILE A 591 14.01 25.24 -27.59
CA ILE A 591 13.28 26.34 -28.23
C ILE A 591 12.78 25.93 -29.63
N GLY A 592 11.45 25.79 -29.77
CA GLY A 592 10.75 26.54 -30.82
C GLY A 592 10.21 25.81 -32.06
N LEU A 593 9.93 24.50 -32.03
CA LEU A 593 9.18 23.81 -33.11
C LEU A 593 7.92 23.06 -32.64
N LYS A 594 7.92 22.51 -31.41
CA LYS A 594 6.80 21.70 -30.89
C LYS A 594 5.45 22.44 -30.80
N ALA A 595 5.40 23.73 -30.44
CA ALA A 595 4.12 24.45 -30.39
C ALA A 595 3.47 24.58 -31.78
N ARG A 596 4.27 24.78 -32.84
CA ARG A 596 3.78 24.85 -34.23
C ARG A 596 3.36 23.48 -34.77
N GLU A 597 4.14 22.44 -34.49
CA GLU A 597 3.87 21.09 -34.97
C GLU A 597 2.71 20.43 -34.21
N ILE A 598 2.58 20.65 -32.91
CA ILE A 598 1.44 20.17 -32.10
C ILE A 598 0.17 20.92 -32.49
N ALA A 599 0.24 22.23 -32.74
CA ALA A 599 -0.90 22.99 -33.26
C ALA A 599 -1.31 22.55 -34.68
N GLU A 600 -0.34 22.22 -35.54
CA GLU A 600 -0.62 21.71 -36.89
C GLU A 600 -1.20 20.28 -36.85
N ILE A 601 -0.67 19.42 -35.98
CA ILE A 601 -1.22 18.08 -35.75
C ILE A 601 -2.64 18.20 -35.19
N GLY A 602 -2.89 19.01 -34.17
CA GLY A 602 -4.22 19.24 -33.60
C GLY A 602 -5.22 19.82 -34.62
N PHE A 603 -4.77 20.74 -35.48
CA PHE A 603 -5.56 21.24 -36.60
C PHE A 603 -5.92 20.11 -37.58
N LEU A 604 -4.96 19.29 -37.99
CA LEU A 604 -5.17 18.18 -38.92
C LEU A 604 -6.06 17.09 -38.32
N GLU A 605 -5.98 16.85 -37.01
CA GLU A 605 -6.85 15.90 -36.32
C GLU A 605 -8.28 16.43 -36.19
N THR A 606 -8.46 17.72 -35.90
CA THR A 606 -9.78 18.37 -35.87
C THR A 606 -10.41 18.34 -37.25
N LEU A 607 -9.64 18.65 -38.30
CA LEU A 607 -10.08 18.56 -39.68
C LEU A 607 -10.44 17.13 -40.09
N ARG A 608 -9.62 16.15 -39.68
CA ARG A 608 -9.88 14.72 -39.91
C ARG A 608 -11.18 14.28 -39.24
N ASN A 609 -11.45 14.71 -38.01
CA ASN A 609 -12.66 14.35 -37.27
C ASN A 609 -13.92 14.97 -37.90
N GLU A 610 -13.87 16.25 -38.33
CA GLU A 610 -14.98 16.89 -39.04
C GLU A 610 -15.24 16.24 -40.41
N LEU A 611 -14.21 15.75 -41.10
CA LEU A 611 -14.34 15.06 -42.40
C LEU A 611 -14.77 13.59 -42.28
N GLN A 612 -14.56 12.95 -41.12
CA GLN A 612 -14.99 11.58 -40.84
C GLN A 612 -16.44 11.51 -40.32
N SER A 613 -17.03 12.65 -39.98
CA SER A 613 -18.44 12.78 -39.60
C SER A 613 -19.37 12.62 -40.81
N ASN A 614 -20.44 11.82 -40.66
CA ASN A 614 -21.49 11.65 -41.69
C ASN A 614 -22.52 12.82 -41.69
N ASP A 615 -22.29 13.89 -40.92
CA ASP A 615 -23.16 15.07 -40.87
C ASP A 615 -22.81 16.11 -41.97
N PRO A 616 -23.77 16.48 -42.86
CA PRO A 616 -23.56 17.47 -43.92
C PRO A 616 -23.09 18.85 -43.44
N ALA A 617 -23.36 19.23 -42.19
CA ALA A 617 -22.88 20.51 -41.63
C ALA A 617 -21.39 20.45 -41.25
N SER A 618 -20.83 19.26 -41.02
CA SER A 618 -19.41 19.06 -40.68
C SER A 618 -18.48 19.36 -41.86
N VAL A 619 -18.91 19.06 -43.09
CA VAL A 619 -18.16 19.39 -44.31
C VAL A 619 -18.01 20.92 -44.49
N ARG A 620 -19.02 21.69 -44.10
CA ARG A 620 -18.98 23.16 -44.19
C ARG A 620 -18.07 23.74 -43.11
N ARG A 621 -18.11 23.23 -41.88
CA ARG A 621 -17.16 23.59 -40.80
C ARG A 621 -15.71 23.24 -41.15
N ALA A 622 -15.48 22.07 -41.75
CA ALA A 622 -14.16 21.68 -42.26
C ALA A 622 -13.64 22.66 -43.32
N ALA A 623 -14.50 23.11 -44.24
CA ALA A 623 -14.14 24.11 -45.25
C ALA A 623 -13.81 25.47 -44.63
N ASP A 624 -14.57 25.90 -43.61
CA ASP A 624 -14.34 27.16 -42.90
C ASP A 624 -13.03 27.12 -42.08
N LEU A 625 -12.72 25.99 -41.44
CA LEU A 625 -11.44 25.75 -40.74
C LEU A 625 -10.23 25.83 -41.68
N VAL A 626 -10.34 25.25 -42.88
CA VAL A 626 -9.28 25.30 -43.90
C VAL A 626 -9.09 26.73 -44.43
N ALA A 627 -10.18 27.46 -44.68
CA ALA A 627 -10.11 28.85 -45.14
C ALA A 627 -9.44 29.77 -44.11
N ALA A 628 -9.75 29.58 -42.82
CA ALA A 628 -9.12 30.31 -41.72
C ALA A 628 -7.61 30.03 -41.62
N ARG A 629 -7.19 28.76 -41.74
CA ARG A 629 -5.77 28.37 -41.70
C ARG A 629 -4.96 28.93 -42.88
N LEU A 630 -5.54 28.93 -44.09
CA LEU A 630 -4.92 29.51 -45.29
C LEU A 630 -4.67 31.01 -45.16
N GLY A 631 -5.61 31.75 -44.54
CA GLY A 631 -5.43 33.19 -44.27
C GLY A 631 -4.27 33.47 -43.32
N ALA A 632 -4.08 32.62 -42.30
CA ALA A 632 -2.98 32.74 -41.34
C ALA A 632 -1.60 32.39 -41.92
N LEU A 633 -1.53 31.47 -42.89
CA LEU A 633 -0.26 31.04 -43.50
C LEU A 633 0.29 32.04 -44.54
N GLN A 634 -0.57 32.88 -45.12
CA GLN A 634 -0.19 33.84 -46.16
C GLN A 634 0.54 35.10 -45.63
N SER A 635 0.66 35.27 -44.31
CA SER A 635 1.15 36.51 -43.67
C SER A 635 2.54 36.41 -42.98
N GLY A 636 3.32 35.35 -43.19
CA GLY A 636 4.55 35.08 -42.41
C GLY A 636 5.75 36.04 -42.61
N PRO A 637 6.81 35.95 -41.75
CA PRO A 637 8.14 36.53 -42.01
C PRO A 637 9.19 35.50 -42.47
N GLY A 638 10.14 35.96 -43.31
CA GLY A 638 11.03 35.17 -44.20
C GLY A 638 12.35 34.58 -43.66
N PRO A 639 13.24 34.07 -44.55
CA PRO A 639 14.20 32.99 -44.24
C PRO A 639 15.65 33.44 -44.01
N VAL A 640 16.43 32.63 -43.27
CA VAL A 640 17.91 32.64 -43.25
C VAL A 640 18.45 31.20 -43.37
N THR A 641 19.57 31.09 -44.06
CA THR A 641 20.14 29.98 -44.86
C THR A 641 21.23 29.12 -44.20
N GLU A 642 21.31 27.86 -44.68
CA GLU A 642 22.42 26.88 -44.85
C GLU A 642 23.86 27.12 -44.34
N ASN A 643 24.50 26.03 -43.85
CA ASN A 643 25.74 25.40 -44.39
C ASN A 643 26.16 24.14 -43.57
N ILE A 644 26.19 22.90 -44.10
CA ILE A 644 27.19 22.17 -44.94
C ILE A 644 28.35 21.49 -44.15
N GLN A 645 28.48 20.14 -44.33
CA GLN A 645 29.66 19.30 -44.75
C GLN A 645 29.78 17.94 -43.99
N THR A 646 29.40 16.79 -44.60
CA THR A 646 30.24 15.71 -45.24
C THR A 646 31.21 14.97 -44.30
N ALA A 647 31.54 13.66 -44.38
CA ALA A 647 31.13 12.42 -45.07
C ALA A 647 32.13 11.33 -44.57
N TYR A 648 31.84 10.02 -44.46
CA TYR A 648 32.07 8.92 -45.45
C TYR A 648 32.40 7.58 -44.70
N PRO A 649 32.41 6.40 -45.37
CA PRO A 649 31.77 5.15 -44.91
C PRO A 649 32.74 3.95 -44.75
N VAL A 650 32.22 2.71 -44.60
CA VAL A 650 32.55 1.51 -45.44
C VAL A 650 32.23 0.16 -44.78
N GLU A 651 31.38 -0.60 -45.49
CA GLU A 651 31.35 -2.04 -45.82
C GLU A 651 31.12 -3.21 -44.85
N SER A 652 30.22 -4.04 -45.37
CA SER A 652 29.83 -5.42 -45.13
C SER A 652 30.88 -6.48 -45.49
N GLY A 653 30.81 -7.64 -44.83
CA GLY A 653 31.43 -8.90 -45.27
C GLY A 653 30.57 -10.10 -44.90
N SER A 654 30.39 -11.02 -45.85
CA SER A 654 29.51 -12.19 -45.86
C SER A 654 30.30 -13.51 -45.89
N GLY A 655 29.70 -14.62 -45.40
CA GLY A 655 29.74 -15.92 -46.11
C GLY A 655 30.14 -17.22 -45.37
N ARG A 656 29.24 -18.23 -45.52
CA ARG A 656 29.38 -19.72 -45.64
C ARG A 656 29.23 -20.61 -44.38
N GLU A 657 28.23 -21.52 -44.26
CA GLU A 657 27.89 -22.80 -45.00
C GLU A 657 28.87 -23.95 -44.64
N ASP A 658 28.55 -25.21 -44.24
CA ASP A 658 27.38 -26.12 -44.34
C ASP A 658 27.43 -27.33 -43.33
N ASP A 659 26.26 -27.78 -42.81
CA ASP A 659 25.62 -29.14 -42.77
C ASP A 659 26.34 -30.47 -42.29
N PRO A 660 25.66 -31.64 -42.11
CA PRO A 660 24.71 -32.12 -41.06
C PRO A 660 25.13 -33.43 -40.33
N GLY A 661 24.45 -33.78 -39.22
CA GLY A 661 24.47 -35.14 -38.65
C GLY A 661 23.66 -35.28 -37.35
N GLN A 662 22.66 -36.17 -37.37
CA GLN A 662 21.55 -36.33 -36.41
C GLN A 662 21.95 -36.92 -35.05
N ASP A 663 21.28 -36.47 -33.97
CA ASP A 663 20.75 -37.35 -32.92
C ASP A 663 19.48 -36.72 -32.32
N GLU A 664 18.40 -37.51 -32.30
CA GLU A 664 17.05 -37.14 -31.88
C GLU A 664 16.99 -36.83 -30.38
N VAL A 665 16.86 -35.54 -30.03
CA VAL A 665 16.34 -35.08 -28.74
C VAL A 665 15.05 -34.32 -29.00
N THR A 666 13.95 -34.80 -28.45
CA THR A 666 12.58 -34.27 -28.64
C THR A 666 12.51 -32.74 -28.49
N ALA A 667 11.87 -32.08 -29.47
CA ALA A 667 11.79 -30.62 -29.60
C ALA A 667 11.25 -29.85 -28.37
N SER A 668 10.51 -30.50 -27.47
CA SER A 668 10.01 -29.90 -26.23
C SER A 668 11.12 -29.61 -25.21
N HIS A 669 12.23 -30.35 -25.21
CA HIS A 669 13.34 -30.14 -24.28
C HIS A 669 14.29 -29.02 -24.71
N PHE A 670 14.36 -28.70 -26.01
CA PHE A 670 15.22 -27.64 -26.52
C PHE A 670 14.61 -26.24 -26.30
N GLN A 671 13.28 -26.12 -26.41
CA GLN A 671 12.55 -24.87 -26.23
C GLN A 671 12.49 -24.41 -24.76
N ALA A 672 12.45 -25.37 -23.81
CA ALA A 672 12.55 -25.07 -22.38
C ALA A 672 13.96 -24.59 -21.98
N ARG A 673 15.04 -25.16 -22.55
CA ARG A 673 16.43 -24.77 -22.23
C ARG A 673 16.82 -23.40 -22.78
N SER A 674 16.28 -22.96 -23.92
CA SER A 674 16.58 -21.64 -24.49
C SER A 674 15.93 -20.50 -23.69
N SER A 675 14.67 -20.66 -23.26
CA SER A 675 13.98 -19.72 -22.36
C SER A 675 14.74 -19.53 -21.04
N LEU A 676 15.17 -20.64 -20.41
CA LEU A 676 15.92 -20.60 -19.16
C LEU A 676 17.30 -19.93 -19.31
N THR A 677 17.90 -19.99 -20.50
CA THR A 677 19.20 -19.35 -20.79
C THR A 677 19.05 -17.83 -20.96
N VAL A 678 17.99 -17.37 -21.63
CA VAL A 678 17.68 -15.93 -21.75
C VAL A 678 17.32 -15.34 -20.39
N THR A 679 16.46 -16.02 -19.61
CA THR A 679 16.16 -15.59 -18.24
C THR A 679 17.41 -15.57 -17.35
N ALA A 680 18.33 -16.52 -17.52
CA ALA A 680 19.61 -16.50 -16.81
C ALA A 680 20.48 -15.27 -17.19
N LEU A 681 20.55 -14.94 -18.48
CA LEU A 681 21.28 -13.77 -18.98
C LEU A 681 20.65 -12.45 -18.51
N GLU A 682 19.32 -12.34 -18.52
CA GLU A 682 18.57 -11.19 -18.01
C GLU A 682 18.77 -11.01 -16.51
N HIS A 683 18.71 -12.10 -15.74
CA HIS A 683 19.00 -12.06 -14.31
C HIS A 683 20.44 -11.60 -14.05
N MET A 684 21.44 -12.12 -14.79
CA MET A 684 22.82 -11.64 -14.68
C MET A 684 22.94 -10.15 -15.04
N ALA A 685 22.23 -9.67 -16.06
CA ALA A 685 22.20 -8.24 -16.42
C ALA A 685 21.55 -7.37 -15.33
N TRP A 686 20.57 -7.90 -14.58
CA TRP A 686 19.94 -7.23 -13.44
C TRP A 686 20.71 -7.38 -12.12
N GLY A 687 21.91 -7.99 -12.14
CA GLY A 687 22.68 -8.28 -10.92
C GLY A 687 22.03 -9.35 -10.03
N ARG A 688 21.10 -10.14 -10.56
CA ARG A 688 20.41 -11.22 -9.87
C ARG A 688 21.08 -12.56 -10.19
N SER A 689 21.17 -13.42 -9.18
CA SER A 689 21.59 -14.81 -9.42
C SER A 689 20.42 -15.61 -10.00
N TYR A 690 20.68 -16.37 -11.06
CA TYR A 690 19.74 -17.34 -11.62
C TYR A 690 20.47 -18.66 -11.83
N GLY A 691 20.24 -19.61 -10.93
CA GLY A 691 20.71 -20.98 -11.07
C GLY A 691 19.61 -21.88 -11.62
N ASN A 692 19.90 -22.64 -12.68
CA ASN A 692 19.08 -23.78 -13.09
C ASN A 692 19.16 -24.97 -12.10
N CYS A 693 20.04 -24.88 -11.09
CA CYS A 693 20.23 -25.85 -10.01
C CYS A 693 20.32 -25.09 -8.67
N TYR A 694 20.03 -25.76 -7.56
CA TYR A 694 20.45 -25.34 -6.23
C TYR A 694 21.99 -25.30 -6.15
N PRO A 695 22.64 -24.21 -5.70
CA PRO A 695 24.09 -24.02 -5.76
C PRO A 695 24.82 -24.84 -4.68
N HIS A 696 24.91 -26.14 -4.90
CA HIS A 696 25.83 -27.02 -4.16
C HIS A 696 27.29 -26.69 -4.50
N LEU A 697 28.22 -27.05 -3.61
CA LEU A 697 29.67 -26.74 -3.63
C LEU A 697 30.35 -26.82 -5.02
N ARG A 698 29.84 -27.65 -5.93
CA ARG A 698 30.46 -27.95 -7.22
C ARG A 698 29.53 -27.70 -8.43
N CYS A 699 28.36 -27.09 -8.25
CA CYS A 699 27.47 -26.76 -9.37
C CYS A 699 28.06 -25.60 -10.20
N LYS A 700 28.25 -25.80 -11.51
CA LYS A 700 28.73 -24.76 -12.44
C LYS A 700 27.68 -23.67 -12.75
N CYS A 701 26.50 -23.75 -12.16
CA CYS A 701 25.36 -22.87 -12.47
C CYS A 701 25.35 -21.54 -11.68
N HIS A 702 26.32 -21.29 -10.81
CA HIS A 702 26.44 -20.01 -10.09
C HIS A 702 27.72 -19.27 -10.52
N GLN A 703 27.57 -18.12 -11.19
CA GLN A 703 28.68 -17.23 -11.57
C GLN A 703 29.10 -16.22 -10.48
N ARG A 704 28.44 -16.20 -9.31
CA ARG A 704 28.92 -15.43 -8.15
C ARG A 704 28.68 -16.19 -6.85
N ARG A 705 29.77 -16.63 -6.21
CA ARG A 705 29.89 -16.72 -4.77
C ARG A 705 30.80 -15.55 -4.39
N ASP A 706 30.24 -14.42 -3.98
CA ASP A 706 31.06 -13.25 -3.59
C ASP A 706 31.78 -13.46 -2.24
N PHE A 707 31.44 -14.53 -1.52
CA PHE A 707 32.25 -15.04 -0.42
C PHE A 707 33.33 -15.97 -0.99
N THR A 708 34.47 -15.37 -1.30
CA THR A 708 35.70 -16.11 -1.58
C THR A 708 36.01 -17.02 -0.39
N ASP A 709 36.38 -18.27 -0.70
CA ASP A 709 37.12 -19.17 0.19
C ASP A 709 38.26 -18.39 0.86
N THR A 710 38.04 -17.88 2.06
CA THR A 710 39.10 -17.33 2.91
C THR A 710 39.59 -18.41 3.85
N SER A 711 40.20 -19.42 3.24
CA SER A 711 41.45 -19.91 3.81
C SER A 711 42.41 -18.71 3.78
N THR A 712 42.89 -18.31 4.97
CA THR A 712 44.00 -17.38 5.29
C THR A 712 43.67 -15.99 5.86
N THR A 713 44.09 -15.84 7.13
CA THR A 713 44.62 -14.65 7.83
C THR A 713 43.66 -13.56 8.33
N ILE A 714 43.12 -13.79 9.53
CA ILE A 714 42.96 -12.75 10.54
C ILE A 714 44.38 -12.38 11.03
N GLY A 715 44.89 -11.24 10.57
CA GLY A 715 46.13 -10.64 11.04
C GLY A 715 45.86 -9.20 11.45
N LEU A 716 45.91 -8.93 12.75
CA LEU A 716 45.85 -7.59 13.36
C LEU A 716 46.90 -6.64 12.74
N SER A 717 46.47 -5.60 12.01
CA SER A 717 47.13 -4.28 12.01
C SER A 717 46.26 -3.18 11.37
N PRO A 718 46.23 -1.94 11.91
CA PRO A 718 45.27 -0.91 11.54
C PRO A 718 45.89 0.12 10.59
N SER A 719 45.67 0.00 9.28
CA SER A 719 45.78 1.13 8.34
C SER A 719 45.51 0.67 6.91
N LEU A 720 44.24 0.76 6.47
CA LEU A 720 43.78 1.08 5.11
C LEU A 720 42.28 0.78 5.07
N GLY A 721 41.48 1.83 4.97
CA GLY A 721 40.03 1.78 5.07
C GLY A 721 39.38 1.03 3.91
N LEU A 722 38.88 -0.17 4.21
CA LEU A 722 37.71 -0.78 3.59
C LEU A 722 36.77 -1.12 4.76
N SER A 723 35.59 -0.51 4.77
CA SER A 723 34.63 -0.55 5.87
C SER A 723 34.19 -1.98 6.16
N GLY A 724 34.67 -2.54 7.27
CA GLY A 724 34.15 -3.77 7.86
C GLY A 724 32.71 -3.56 8.28
N HIS A 725 31.83 -4.47 7.86
CA HIS A 725 30.44 -4.48 8.29
C HIS A 725 30.39 -4.68 9.82
N PRO A 726 29.65 -3.83 10.57
CA PRO A 726 29.39 -4.11 11.97
C PRO A 726 28.51 -5.37 12.05
N VAL A 727 28.97 -6.38 12.78
CA VAL A 727 28.18 -7.54 13.23
C VAL A 727 27.67 -7.19 14.64
N PRO A 728 26.49 -7.66 15.11
CA PRO A 728 26.03 -7.31 16.44
C PRO A 728 27.05 -7.79 17.47
N SER A 729 27.16 -7.08 18.59
CA SER A 729 28.16 -7.42 19.60
C SER A 729 28.01 -8.88 20.03
N LEU A 730 29.05 -9.68 19.76
CA LEU A 730 29.08 -11.10 20.16
C LEU A 730 28.96 -11.29 21.68
N ALA A 731 29.09 -10.21 22.46
CA ALA A 731 28.85 -10.20 23.91
C ALA A 731 27.39 -10.50 24.30
N LEU A 732 26.44 -10.43 23.37
CA LEU A 732 25.04 -10.79 23.59
C LEU A 732 24.78 -12.31 23.44
N LEU A 733 25.73 -13.05 22.88
CA LEU A 733 25.65 -14.51 22.80
C LEU A 733 26.08 -15.14 24.13
N PRO A 734 25.45 -16.26 24.54
CA PRO A 734 25.82 -16.93 25.77
C PRO A 734 27.24 -17.51 25.69
N GLU A 735 27.88 -17.65 26.85
CA GLU A 735 29.18 -18.31 26.97
C GLU A 735 29.14 -19.75 26.41
N ARG A 736 30.29 -20.24 25.93
CA ARG A 736 30.42 -21.56 25.31
C ARG A 736 29.75 -22.68 26.11
N SER A 737 29.97 -22.76 27.42
CA SER A 737 29.40 -23.82 28.27
C SER A 737 27.87 -23.83 28.26
N THR A 738 27.26 -22.65 28.18
CA THR A 738 25.81 -22.48 28.08
C THR A 738 25.32 -22.86 26.69
N ALA A 739 26.02 -22.41 25.65
CA ALA A 739 25.64 -22.71 24.28
C ALA A 739 25.75 -24.21 23.95
N GLU A 740 26.79 -24.90 24.44
CA GLU A 740 26.97 -26.35 24.30
C GLU A 740 25.79 -27.13 24.91
N ILE A 741 25.30 -26.70 26.08
CA ILE A 741 24.11 -27.27 26.73
C ILE A 741 22.87 -27.09 25.85
N LEU A 742 22.62 -25.86 25.39
CA LEU A 742 21.43 -25.55 24.59
C LEU A 742 21.43 -26.28 23.24
N ILE A 743 22.58 -26.36 22.58
CA ILE A 743 22.70 -27.07 21.28
C ILE A 743 22.55 -28.57 21.46
N SER A 744 23.12 -29.15 22.53
CA SER A 744 22.93 -30.57 22.84
C SER A 744 21.45 -30.89 23.06
N PHE A 745 20.77 -30.05 23.86
CA PHE A 745 19.32 -30.14 24.05
C PHE A 745 18.55 -30.01 22.73
N HIS A 746 18.92 -29.07 21.86
CA HIS A 746 18.28 -28.91 20.54
C HIS A 746 18.35 -30.17 19.70
N ILE A 747 19.55 -30.76 19.59
CA ILE A 747 19.81 -31.90 18.73
C ILE A 747 19.07 -33.14 19.25
N GLU A 748 19.06 -33.33 20.57
CA GLU A 748 18.43 -34.49 21.20
C GLU A 748 16.90 -34.40 21.24
N HIS A 749 16.34 -33.19 21.37
CA HIS A 749 14.93 -33.02 21.73
C HIS A 749 14.10 -32.15 20.79
N ILE A 750 14.69 -31.36 19.89
CA ILE A 750 13.94 -30.43 19.01
C ILE A 750 14.24 -30.67 17.52
N ALA A 751 15.46 -31.08 17.16
CA ALA A 751 15.91 -31.14 15.78
C ALA A 751 15.07 -32.07 14.89
N TRP A 752 14.49 -33.12 15.45
CA TRP A 752 13.57 -34.02 14.75
C TRP A 752 12.26 -33.32 14.30
N HIS A 753 11.83 -32.26 15.00
CA HIS A 753 10.56 -31.57 14.73
C HIS A 753 10.61 -30.70 13.47
N HIS A 754 11.71 -29.96 13.25
CA HIS A 754 11.90 -29.14 12.05
C HIS A 754 12.80 -29.79 10.99
N ASN A 755 13.67 -30.72 11.41
CA ASN A 755 14.67 -31.45 10.62
C ASN A 755 15.43 -30.62 9.57
N SER A 756 15.57 -29.31 9.77
CA SER A 756 16.17 -28.36 8.82
C SER A 756 17.70 -28.25 8.96
N LEU A 757 18.32 -29.10 9.78
CA LEU A 757 19.77 -29.15 10.02
C LEU A 757 20.33 -30.53 9.67
N HIS A 758 21.62 -30.56 9.33
CA HIS A 758 22.44 -31.74 9.49
C HIS A 758 23.26 -31.56 10.77
N CYS A 759 22.85 -32.25 11.83
CA CYS A 759 23.33 -31.99 13.19
C CYS A 759 24.86 -32.14 13.35
N PRO A 760 25.52 -33.16 12.75
CA PRO A 760 26.97 -33.30 12.83
C PRO A 760 27.73 -32.11 12.22
N THR A 761 27.26 -31.60 11.07
CA THR A 761 27.89 -30.44 10.42
C THR A 761 27.71 -29.18 11.24
N PHE A 762 26.51 -28.95 11.78
CA PHE A 762 26.24 -27.80 12.63
C PHE A 762 27.10 -27.81 13.91
N LEU A 763 27.28 -28.98 14.55
CA LEU A 763 28.17 -29.14 15.71
C LEU A 763 29.64 -28.85 15.37
N GLN A 764 30.10 -29.31 14.21
CA GLN A 764 31.46 -29.02 13.74
C GLN A 764 31.66 -27.51 13.56
N GLN A 765 30.70 -26.82 12.96
CA GLN A 765 30.72 -25.36 12.78
C GLN A 765 30.73 -24.63 14.13
N CYS A 766 29.92 -25.09 15.09
CA CYS A 766 29.92 -24.53 16.45
C CYS A 766 31.28 -24.69 17.14
N THR A 767 31.89 -25.87 17.05
CA THR A 767 33.21 -26.15 17.61
C THR A 767 34.27 -25.23 17.01
N MET A 768 34.25 -25.05 15.68
CA MET A 768 35.15 -24.13 14.99
C MET A 768 34.97 -22.69 15.48
N PHE A 769 33.72 -22.23 15.60
CA PHE A 769 33.40 -20.90 16.12
C PHE A 769 33.91 -20.69 17.54
N TRP A 770 33.71 -21.65 18.44
CA TRP A 770 34.16 -21.52 19.83
C TRP A 770 35.68 -21.59 20.00
N ASP A 771 36.36 -22.42 19.21
CA ASP A 771 37.81 -22.62 19.33
C ASP A 771 38.62 -21.49 18.69
N SER A 772 38.08 -20.89 17.62
CA SER A 772 38.85 -19.96 16.77
C SER A 772 38.18 -18.59 16.55
N GLY A 773 36.90 -18.45 16.89
CA GLY A 773 36.08 -17.28 16.53
C GLY A 773 35.69 -17.23 15.05
N VAL A 774 36.04 -18.26 14.26
CA VAL A 774 35.81 -18.31 12.82
C VAL A 774 34.46 -18.98 12.53
N TYR A 775 33.71 -18.38 11.62
CA TYR A 775 32.44 -18.88 11.10
C TYR A 775 32.37 -18.61 9.59
N ASP A 776 31.58 -19.39 8.85
CA ASP A 776 31.55 -19.36 7.38
C ASP A 776 31.15 -17.98 6.83
N GLN A 777 30.08 -17.40 7.36
CA GLN A 777 29.56 -16.08 6.98
C GLN A 777 28.61 -15.54 8.06
N PRO A 778 28.36 -14.21 8.15
CA PRO A 778 27.59 -13.62 9.24
C PRO A 778 26.19 -14.23 9.45
N GLN A 779 25.51 -14.67 8.37
CA GLN A 779 24.19 -15.31 8.44
C GLN A 779 24.20 -16.64 9.20
N TRP A 780 25.35 -17.30 9.35
CA TRP A 780 25.47 -18.48 10.21
C TRP A 780 25.25 -18.14 11.70
N LEU A 781 25.65 -16.94 12.14
CA LEU A 781 25.37 -16.47 13.51
C LEU A 781 23.86 -16.28 13.75
N ALA A 782 23.09 -15.93 12.71
CA ALA A 782 21.63 -15.87 12.78
C ALA A 782 21.04 -17.27 12.98
N LEU A 783 21.54 -18.27 12.24
CA LEU A 783 21.15 -19.68 12.42
C LEU A 783 21.49 -20.18 13.83
N TYR A 784 22.72 -19.92 14.27
CA TYR A 784 23.19 -20.26 15.61
C TYR A 784 22.27 -19.67 16.69
N SER A 785 21.91 -18.39 16.57
CA SER A 785 21.03 -17.72 17.53
C SER A 785 19.57 -18.21 17.48
N ALA A 786 19.05 -18.57 16.31
CA ALA A 786 17.72 -19.20 16.19
C ALA A 786 17.65 -20.55 16.92
N VAL A 787 18.71 -21.37 16.80
CA VAL A 787 18.84 -22.64 17.54
C VAL A 787 18.89 -22.39 19.04
N LEU A 788 19.70 -21.44 19.50
CA LEU A 788 19.80 -21.11 20.93
C LEU A 788 18.48 -20.57 21.50
N SER A 789 17.79 -19.68 20.78
CA SER A 789 16.52 -19.08 21.22
C SER A 789 15.42 -20.14 21.40
N SER A 790 15.23 -21.00 20.39
CA SER A 790 14.25 -22.10 20.42
C SER A 790 14.56 -23.13 21.51
N SER A 791 15.84 -23.48 21.67
CA SER A 791 16.30 -24.38 22.73
C SER A 791 16.06 -23.81 24.12
N LEU A 792 16.40 -22.55 24.33
CA LEU A 792 16.30 -21.90 25.63
C LEU A 792 14.84 -21.80 26.08
N LEU A 793 13.93 -21.38 25.20
CA LEU A 793 12.51 -21.32 25.54
C LEU A 793 11.92 -22.71 25.81
N SER A 794 12.24 -23.69 24.98
CA SER A 794 11.73 -25.06 25.13
C SER A 794 12.24 -25.67 26.45
N LEU A 795 13.54 -25.58 26.74
CA LEU A 795 14.14 -26.04 27.99
C LEU A 795 13.54 -25.31 29.21
N GLN A 796 13.35 -24.00 29.09
CA GLN A 796 12.70 -23.18 30.11
C GLN A 796 11.28 -23.63 30.42
N ASN A 797 10.59 -24.38 29.57
CA ASN A 797 9.24 -24.89 29.82
C ASN A 797 9.15 -26.43 29.97
N SER A 798 10.29 -27.15 29.99
CA SER A 798 10.36 -28.62 30.02
C SER A 798 10.99 -29.13 31.32
N TRP A 799 10.21 -29.21 32.41
CA TRP A 799 10.75 -29.36 33.77
C TRP A 799 11.54 -30.65 34.01
N LYS A 800 11.25 -31.77 33.31
CA LYS A 800 12.03 -33.02 33.39
C LYS A 800 13.48 -32.83 32.92
N HIS A 801 13.69 -31.94 31.96
CA HIS A 801 15.00 -31.68 31.36
C HIS A 801 15.77 -30.58 32.10
N ARG A 802 15.07 -29.71 32.84
CA ARG A 802 15.68 -28.62 33.65
C ARG A 802 16.69 -29.12 34.68
N ASP A 803 16.50 -30.31 35.24
CA ASP A 803 17.41 -30.89 36.25
C ASP A 803 18.67 -31.52 35.62
N ALA A 804 18.59 -31.94 34.35
CA ALA A 804 19.70 -32.51 33.60
C ALA A 804 20.64 -31.41 33.03
N TYR A 805 20.14 -30.18 32.88
CA TYR A 805 20.86 -29.02 32.35
C TYR A 805 20.79 -27.84 33.34
N PRO A 806 21.82 -27.59 34.18
CA PRO A 806 21.73 -26.64 35.29
C PRO A 806 21.43 -25.18 34.86
N LEU A 807 20.41 -24.60 35.49
CA LEU A 807 19.59 -23.48 35.01
C LEU A 807 20.06 -22.05 35.30
N THR A 808 21.26 -21.84 35.83
CA THR A 808 21.79 -20.48 35.95
C THR A 808 22.52 -20.13 34.66
N LEU A 809 21.76 -19.68 33.66
CA LEU A 809 22.30 -19.09 32.43
C LEU A 809 22.26 -17.56 32.56
N PRO A 810 23.23 -16.91 33.23
CA PRO A 810 23.31 -15.46 33.20
C PRO A 810 23.64 -15.00 31.76
N GLY A 811 22.87 -14.06 31.22
CA GLY A 811 23.33 -13.25 30.08
C GLY A 811 22.34 -12.94 28.97
N CYS A 812 21.30 -13.75 28.72
CA CYS A 812 20.36 -13.50 27.61
C CYS A 812 19.01 -14.22 27.76
N SER A 813 17.91 -13.59 27.36
CA SER A 813 16.59 -14.20 27.24
C SER A 813 16.36 -14.83 25.86
N PRO A 814 15.36 -15.72 25.67
CA PRO A 814 14.99 -16.20 24.34
C PRO A 814 14.67 -15.06 23.35
N GLN A 815 14.05 -13.98 23.85
CA GLN A 815 13.77 -12.77 23.07
C GLN A 815 15.06 -12.07 22.63
N ASP A 816 16.06 -11.93 23.50
CA ASP A 816 17.33 -11.30 23.15
C ASP A 816 18.06 -12.09 22.04
N LEU A 817 18.02 -13.43 22.11
CA LEU A 817 18.57 -14.30 21.08
C LEU A 817 17.79 -14.23 19.76
N PHE A 818 16.46 -14.09 19.82
CA PHE A 818 15.65 -13.86 18.62
C PHE A 818 15.96 -12.49 17.99
N ASN A 819 16.06 -11.44 18.79
CA ASN A 819 16.44 -10.10 18.33
C ASN A 819 17.85 -10.12 17.71
N PHE A 820 18.81 -10.80 18.35
CA PHE A 820 20.16 -10.97 17.80
C PHE A 820 20.14 -11.68 16.45
N MET A 821 19.28 -12.69 16.27
CA MET A 821 19.08 -13.37 14.99
C MET A 821 18.57 -12.39 13.92
N VAL A 822 17.54 -11.61 14.23
CA VAL A 822 16.97 -10.59 13.31
C VAL A 822 18.00 -9.51 12.97
N ASP A 823 18.69 -8.96 13.97
CA ASP A 823 19.73 -7.94 13.79
C ASP A 823 20.87 -8.47 12.91
N THR A 824 21.29 -9.71 13.13
CA THR A 824 22.32 -10.37 12.31
C THR A 824 21.86 -10.52 10.86
N LEU A 825 20.60 -10.90 10.63
CA LEU A 825 20.06 -10.98 9.27
C LEU A 825 20.10 -9.61 8.57
N TYR A 826 19.61 -8.55 9.22
CA TYR A 826 19.61 -7.20 8.66
C TYR A 826 21.03 -6.66 8.41
N GLN A 827 21.94 -6.83 9.36
CA GLN A 827 23.34 -6.39 9.21
C GLN A 827 24.10 -7.17 8.14
N ALA A 828 23.75 -8.44 7.94
CA ALA A 828 24.27 -9.24 6.83
C ALA A 828 23.61 -8.90 5.48
N HIS A 829 22.65 -7.96 5.45
CA HIS A 829 21.82 -7.62 4.30
C HIS A 829 21.18 -8.86 3.67
N PHE A 830 20.57 -9.74 4.48
CA PHE A 830 20.11 -11.07 4.05
C PHE A 830 19.14 -11.10 2.84
N LEU A 831 18.40 -10.01 2.60
CA LEU A 831 17.52 -9.85 1.43
C LEU A 831 18.31 -9.64 0.12
N GLN A 832 19.52 -9.11 0.22
CA GLN A 832 20.46 -8.94 -0.90
C GLN A 832 21.44 -10.12 -0.96
N ASN A 833 22.03 -10.48 0.19
CA ASN A 833 23.00 -11.54 0.36
C ASN A 833 22.30 -12.84 0.79
N VAL A 834 21.59 -13.45 -0.16
CA VAL A 834 20.80 -14.66 0.10
C VAL A 834 21.68 -15.85 0.50
N SER A 835 21.26 -16.57 1.53
CA SER A 835 21.99 -17.72 2.08
C SER A 835 21.03 -18.75 2.63
N ILE A 836 21.40 -20.03 2.54
CA ILE A 836 20.63 -21.09 3.20
C ILE A 836 20.62 -20.92 4.71
N TYR A 837 21.68 -20.35 5.32
CA TYR A 837 21.71 -20.07 6.75
C TYR A 837 20.63 -19.09 7.18
N SER A 838 20.34 -18.06 6.35
CA SER A 838 19.24 -17.14 6.62
C SER A 838 17.89 -17.85 6.57
N ILE A 839 17.69 -18.73 5.58
CA ILE A 839 16.43 -19.48 5.43
C ILE A 839 16.26 -20.44 6.61
N GLN A 840 17.31 -21.19 6.97
CA GLN A 840 17.31 -22.08 8.12
C GLN A 840 17.03 -21.32 9.43
N ALA A 841 17.64 -20.14 9.62
CA ALA A 841 17.40 -19.31 10.79
C ALA A 841 15.92 -18.92 10.90
N ILE A 842 15.33 -18.42 9.81
CA ILE A 842 13.92 -18.00 9.78
C ILE A 842 12.98 -19.20 10.00
N VAL A 843 13.20 -20.31 9.28
CA VAL A 843 12.39 -21.52 9.36
C VAL A 843 12.41 -22.15 10.77
N ILE A 844 13.59 -22.19 11.40
CA ILE A 844 13.75 -22.69 12.78
C ILE A 844 13.17 -21.70 13.79
N SER A 845 13.23 -20.39 13.52
CA SER A 845 12.71 -19.39 14.45
C SER A 845 11.19 -19.42 14.63
N THR A 846 10.45 -20.08 13.72
CA THR A 846 9.03 -20.43 13.93
C THR A 846 8.82 -21.24 15.22
N GLU A 847 9.81 -22.03 15.65
CA GLU A 847 9.74 -22.81 16.90
C GLU A 847 9.63 -21.95 18.18
N VAL A 848 9.92 -20.64 18.08
CA VAL A 848 9.97 -19.74 19.23
C VAL A 848 9.17 -18.44 19.02
N ALA A 849 9.05 -17.96 17.78
CA ALA A 849 8.45 -16.66 17.47
C ALA A 849 7.01 -16.52 17.95
N HIS A 850 6.22 -17.59 17.84
CA HIS A 850 4.82 -17.60 18.30
C HIS A 850 4.72 -17.38 19.81
N ASN A 851 5.53 -18.09 20.59
CA ASN A 851 5.58 -17.93 22.03
C ASN A 851 6.05 -16.54 22.45
N LEU A 852 6.94 -15.91 21.68
CA LEU A 852 7.42 -14.55 21.92
C LEU A 852 6.43 -13.45 21.48
N GLY A 853 5.27 -13.80 20.91
CA GLY A 853 4.31 -12.82 20.41
C GLY A 853 4.76 -12.10 19.12
N LEU A 854 5.73 -12.66 18.40
CA LEU A 854 6.34 -12.12 17.18
C LEU A 854 5.86 -12.85 15.92
N SER A 855 4.69 -13.50 15.97
CA SER A 855 4.11 -14.27 14.86
C SER A 855 4.06 -13.50 13.55
N GLN A 856 3.67 -12.21 13.59
CA GLN A 856 3.58 -11.36 12.40
C GLN A 856 4.96 -11.11 11.76
N LEU A 857 5.95 -10.75 12.57
CA LEU A 857 7.32 -10.54 12.11
C LEU A 857 7.89 -11.82 11.48
N ASN A 858 7.70 -12.97 12.13
CA ASN A 858 8.16 -14.25 11.59
C ASN A 858 7.47 -14.62 10.28
N ALA A 859 6.16 -14.37 10.14
CA ALA A 859 5.43 -14.61 8.89
C ALA A 859 5.94 -13.72 7.73
N THR A 860 6.29 -12.46 8.00
CA THR A 860 6.92 -11.58 7.02
C THR A 860 8.32 -12.06 6.63
N LEU A 861 9.15 -12.44 7.61
CA LEU A 861 10.48 -13.02 7.36
C LEU A 861 10.38 -14.33 6.57
N PHE A 862 9.43 -15.19 6.90
CA PHE A 862 9.17 -16.44 6.20
C PHE A 862 8.75 -16.21 4.75
N SER A 863 7.89 -15.22 4.47
CA SER A 863 7.53 -14.83 3.10
C SER A 863 8.75 -14.37 2.30
N ALA A 864 9.66 -13.61 2.92
CA ALA A 864 10.94 -13.27 2.30
C ALA A 864 11.81 -14.53 2.08
N ALA A 865 11.83 -15.46 3.04
CA ALA A 865 12.57 -16.70 2.95
C ALA A 865 12.10 -17.60 1.79
N ILE A 866 10.79 -17.64 1.48
CA ILE A 866 10.25 -18.29 0.26
C ILE A 866 10.96 -17.73 -0.98
N ARG A 867 11.02 -16.40 -1.10
CA ARG A 867 11.68 -15.78 -2.23
C ARG A 867 13.19 -16.06 -2.25
N MET A 868 13.84 -16.08 -1.09
CA MET A 868 15.26 -16.45 -0.98
C MET A 868 15.51 -17.90 -1.41
N ALA A 869 14.63 -18.84 -1.03
CA ALA A 869 14.69 -20.24 -1.42
C ALA A 869 14.49 -20.40 -2.93
N GLU A 870 13.63 -19.59 -3.54
CA GLU A 870 13.47 -19.51 -4.99
C GLU A 870 14.74 -19.00 -5.67
N CYS A 871 15.33 -17.92 -5.16
CA CYS A 871 16.58 -17.36 -5.66
C CYS A 871 17.76 -18.34 -5.56
N LEU A 872 17.80 -19.13 -4.47
CA LEU A 872 18.78 -20.20 -4.30
C LEU A 872 18.42 -21.48 -5.07
N GLY A 873 17.26 -21.57 -5.73
CA GLY A 873 16.89 -22.79 -6.46
C GLY A 873 16.53 -24.00 -5.57
N ILE A 874 16.28 -23.80 -4.28
CA ILE A 874 15.91 -24.85 -3.31
C ILE A 874 14.60 -25.56 -3.71
N HIS A 875 13.70 -24.85 -4.39
CA HIS A 875 12.44 -25.37 -4.97
C HIS A 875 12.60 -26.30 -6.20
N LYS A 876 13.83 -26.49 -6.70
CA LYS A 876 14.13 -27.25 -7.94
C LYS A 876 15.15 -28.38 -7.73
N ILE A 877 15.28 -28.93 -6.53
CA ILE A 877 16.26 -29.99 -6.24
C ILE A 877 15.74 -31.33 -6.80
N THR A 878 16.29 -31.75 -7.95
CA THR A 878 16.01 -33.06 -8.56
C THR A 878 17.00 -34.12 -8.10
N ASN A 879 16.65 -35.40 -8.30
CA ASN A 879 17.56 -36.52 -8.08
C ASN A 879 18.54 -36.67 -9.26
N ASP A 880 19.77 -37.08 -8.92
CA ASP A 880 20.92 -37.47 -9.77
C ASP A 880 21.76 -36.37 -10.45
N SER A 881 23.08 -36.48 -10.26
CA SER A 881 24.10 -35.99 -11.19
C SER A 881 25.04 -37.16 -11.54
N PRO A 882 25.19 -37.56 -12.82
CA PRO A 882 25.91 -38.79 -13.21
C PRO A 882 27.44 -38.72 -13.19
N ASP A 883 28.07 -37.58 -12.85
CA ASP A 883 29.48 -37.32 -13.20
C ASP A 883 30.37 -36.90 -12.00
N LEU A 884 30.36 -37.65 -10.90
CA LEU A 884 31.31 -37.45 -9.79
C LEU A 884 32.20 -38.69 -9.60
N GLN A 885 33.53 -38.51 -9.67
CA GLN A 885 34.52 -39.61 -9.70
C GLN A 885 35.20 -39.88 -8.34
N ALA A 886 35.01 -39.04 -7.30
CA ALA A 886 35.66 -39.16 -6.00
C ALA A 886 34.67 -39.17 -4.82
N VAL A 887 34.92 -40.02 -3.81
CA VAL A 887 33.97 -40.38 -2.73
C VAL A 887 33.62 -39.19 -1.81
N ASP A 888 34.61 -38.40 -1.38
CA ASP A 888 34.37 -37.24 -0.49
C ASP A 888 33.55 -36.15 -1.20
N GLU A 889 33.71 -36.02 -2.51
CA GLU A 889 33.01 -35.04 -3.34
C GLU A 889 31.53 -35.39 -3.54
N ILE A 890 31.22 -36.69 -3.54
CA ILE A 890 29.86 -37.24 -3.59
C ILE A 890 29.15 -36.99 -2.26
N TRP A 891 29.86 -37.09 -1.13
CA TRP A 891 29.29 -36.89 0.20
C TRP A 891 28.82 -35.44 0.41
N ASP A 892 29.68 -34.45 0.18
CA ASP A 892 29.34 -33.03 0.37
C ASP A 892 28.17 -32.57 -0.51
N ASP A 893 28.12 -33.07 -1.76
CA ASP A 893 27.02 -32.78 -2.69
C ASP A 893 25.70 -33.37 -2.22
N THR A 894 25.74 -34.65 -1.82
CA THR A 894 24.59 -35.39 -1.29
C THR A 894 24.05 -34.69 -0.05
N LEU A 895 24.93 -34.32 0.87
CA LEU A 895 24.61 -33.63 2.10
C LEU A 895 23.92 -32.28 1.85
N GLN A 896 24.49 -31.42 1.00
CA GLN A 896 23.91 -30.09 0.75
C GLN A 896 22.54 -30.15 0.07
N ARG A 897 22.37 -31.06 -0.89
CA ARG A 897 21.07 -31.29 -1.54
C ARG A 897 20.05 -31.80 -0.54
N GLU A 898 20.46 -32.71 0.35
CA GLU A 898 19.58 -33.28 1.35
C GLU A 898 19.14 -32.24 2.39
N VAL A 899 20.06 -31.42 2.91
CA VAL A 899 19.71 -30.27 3.76
C VAL A 899 18.75 -29.32 3.04
N GLY A 900 18.99 -29.04 1.76
CA GLY A 900 18.08 -28.23 0.93
C GLY A 900 16.68 -28.82 0.82
N ARG A 901 16.54 -30.15 0.61
CA ARG A 901 15.23 -30.83 0.59
C ARG A 901 14.52 -30.74 1.92
N ARG A 902 15.24 -30.93 3.03
CA ARG A 902 14.67 -30.85 4.38
C ARG A 902 14.16 -29.45 4.69
N VAL A 903 14.95 -28.41 4.40
CA VAL A 903 14.53 -27.00 4.53
C VAL A 903 13.31 -26.71 3.67
N TRP A 904 13.32 -27.14 2.40
CA TRP A 904 12.17 -26.93 1.50
C TRP A 904 10.90 -27.60 2.02
N LEU A 905 10.98 -28.85 2.49
CA LEU A 905 9.83 -29.55 3.02
C LEU A 905 9.29 -28.85 4.27
N GLN A 906 10.16 -28.37 5.16
CA GLN A 906 9.72 -27.62 6.32
C GLN A 906 9.05 -26.29 5.95
N MET A 907 9.50 -25.62 4.89
CA MET A 907 8.81 -24.44 4.36
C MET A 907 7.43 -24.81 3.79
N VAL A 908 7.33 -25.90 3.03
CA VAL A 908 6.03 -26.41 2.53
C VAL A 908 5.08 -26.69 3.69
N ILE A 909 5.56 -27.32 4.75
CA ILE A 909 4.75 -27.61 5.96
C ILE A 909 4.23 -26.32 6.58
N GLN A 910 5.10 -25.33 6.81
CA GLN A 910 4.73 -24.06 7.45
C GLN A 910 3.75 -23.23 6.60
N ASP A 911 3.99 -23.11 5.29
CA ASP A 911 3.12 -22.37 4.37
C ASP A 911 1.74 -23.03 4.23
N HIS A 912 1.70 -24.34 4.02
CA HIS A 912 0.43 -25.06 3.81
C HIS A 912 -0.39 -25.18 5.10
N PHE A 913 0.24 -25.36 6.26
CA PHE A 913 -0.48 -25.38 7.53
C PHE A 913 -0.98 -23.99 7.97
N ALA A 914 -0.47 -22.90 7.38
CA ALA A 914 -0.98 -21.55 7.62
C ALA A 914 -2.26 -21.22 6.83
N ILE A 915 -2.55 -21.97 5.74
CA ILE A 915 -3.70 -21.73 4.84
C ILE A 915 -5.03 -21.48 5.58
N PRO A 916 -5.44 -22.28 6.58
CA PRO A 916 -6.71 -22.07 7.28
C PRO A 916 -6.80 -20.74 8.06
N PHE A 917 -5.68 -20.04 8.21
CA PHE A 917 -5.58 -18.75 8.91
C PHE A 917 -5.41 -17.58 7.94
N THR A 918 -4.90 -17.81 6.74
CA THR A 918 -4.52 -16.78 5.75
C THR A 918 -5.37 -16.80 4.48
N ASP A 919 -6.20 -17.84 4.29
CA ASP A 919 -6.97 -18.13 3.07
C ASP A 919 -6.12 -18.08 1.77
N SER A 920 -4.81 -18.28 1.91
CA SER A 920 -3.82 -18.13 0.84
C SER A 920 -2.52 -18.86 1.17
N TYR A 921 -1.76 -19.23 0.15
CA TYR A 921 -0.46 -19.91 0.27
C TYR A 921 0.53 -19.40 -0.78
N GLY A 922 1.80 -19.26 -0.39
CA GLY A 922 2.87 -18.79 -1.27
C GLY A 922 3.49 -19.91 -2.11
N ILE A 923 3.56 -21.12 -1.57
CA ILE A 923 4.23 -22.27 -2.19
C ILE A 923 3.20 -23.12 -2.93
N LYS A 924 3.02 -22.83 -4.22
CA LYS A 924 2.09 -23.58 -5.06
C LYS A 924 2.64 -24.95 -5.46
N PRO A 925 1.89 -26.05 -5.29
CA PRO A 925 2.34 -27.40 -5.69
C PRO A 925 2.77 -27.50 -7.16
N SER A 926 2.18 -26.70 -8.05
CA SER A 926 2.52 -26.65 -9.48
C SER A 926 3.83 -25.91 -9.79
N HIS A 927 4.44 -25.23 -8.83
CA HIS A 927 5.57 -24.31 -9.06
C HIS A 927 6.93 -24.84 -8.56
N TYR A 928 6.99 -26.02 -7.93
CA TYR A 928 8.24 -26.61 -7.46
C TYR A 928 8.39 -28.07 -7.91
N SER A 929 9.65 -28.53 -7.99
CA SER A 929 10.00 -29.91 -8.38
C SER A 929 10.87 -30.65 -7.37
N THR A 930 11.21 -30.00 -6.24
CA THR A 930 11.94 -30.63 -5.13
C THR A 930 11.18 -31.82 -4.56
N SER A 931 11.82 -32.98 -4.54
CA SER A 931 11.28 -34.20 -3.92
C SER A 931 11.34 -34.16 -2.40
N PHE A 932 10.60 -35.05 -1.74
CA PHE A 932 10.74 -35.27 -0.30
C PHE A 932 12.20 -35.60 0.07
N PRO A 933 12.69 -35.15 1.25
CA PRO A 933 13.98 -35.57 1.79
C PRO A 933 13.99 -37.07 2.00
N ARG A 934 15.16 -37.72 1.92
CA ARG A 934 15.29 -39.16 2.18
C ARG A 934 14.82 -39.49 3.58
N ASN A 935 14.28 -40.70 3.75
CA ASN A 935 14.04 -41.20 5.10
C ASN A 935 15.38 -41.75 5.63
N ALA A 936 16.27 -40.87 6.11
CA ALA A 936 17.65 -41.21 6.40
C ALA A 936 18.14 -40.59 7.72
N ASN A 937 19.14 -41.22 8.34
CA ASN A 937 19.83 -40.68 9.51
C ASN A 937 21.00 -39.78 9.10
N ASP A 938 21.34 -38.81 9.94
CA ASP A 938 22.46 -37.88 9.68
C ASP A 938 23.83 -38.58 9.60
N ALA A 939 23.97 -39.78 10.18
CA ALA A 939 25.25 -40.50 10.18
C ALA A 939 25.67 -40.98 8.78
N ASP A 940 24.71 -41.33 7.92
CA ASP A 940 24.98 -42.03 6.64
C ASP A 940 24.17 -41.52 5.44
N LEU A 941 23.08 -40.76 5.67
CA LEU A 941 22.17 -40.26 4.63
C LEU A 941 21.67 -41.36 3.65
N ILE A 942 21.63 -42.61 4.12
CA ILE A 942 21.14 -43.76 3.36
C ILE A 942 19.61 -43.77 3.45
N ASP A 943 18.96 -43.80 2.28
CA ASP A 943 17.50 -43.84 2.20
C ASP A 943 16.97 -45.17 2.73
N ALA A 944 16.19 -45.12 3.79
CA ALA A 944 15.55 -46.26 4.42
C ALA A 944 14.07 -46.37 4.00
N PRO A 945 13.47 -47.57 4.06
CA PRO A 945 12.02 -47.73 3.87
C PRO A 945 11.21 -46.87 4.84
N GLU A 946 9.97 -46.49 4.49
CA GLU A 946 9.12 -45.61 5.31
C GLU A 946 8.77 -46.22 6.69
N GLU A 947 8.87 -47.55 6.81
CA GLU A 947 8.66 -48.30 8.05
C GLU A 947 9.88 -48.29 8.99
N VAL A 948 10.99 -47.66 8.59
CA VAL A 948 12.19 -47.53 9.41
C VAL A 948 12.25 -46.11 10.00
N LEU A 949 12.36 -46.04 11.33
CA LEU A 949 12.51 -44.78 12.04
C LEU A 949 13.87 -44.12 11.72
N THR A 950 13.82 -42.87 11.27
CA THR A 950 14.97 -41.97 11.10
C THR A 950 14.62 -40.57 11.58
N VAL A 951 15.63 -39.68 11.67
CA VAL A 951 15.41 -38.27 12.02
C VAL A 951 14.50 -37.51 11.04
N SER A 952 14.37 -37.98 9.80
CA SER A 952 13.53 -37.36 8.77
C SER A 952 12.12 -37.93 8.70
N THR A 953 11.81 -39.01 9.41
CA THR A 953 10.49 -39.68 9.32
C THR A 953 9.34 -38.75 9.73
N TYR A 954 9.50 -38.01 10.83
CA TYR A 954 8.45 -37.14 11.37
C TYR A 954 8.03 -36.03 10.39
N ILE A 955 9.00 -35.26 9.86
CA ILE A 955 8.70 -34.19 8.91
C ILE A 955 8.15 -34.71 7.58
N ARG A 956 8.54 -35.92 7.14
CA ARG A 956 7.97 -36.55 5.94
C ARG A 956 6.47 -36.81 6.12
N VAL A 957 6.08 -37.29 7.30
CA VAL A 957 4.66 -37.49 7.65
C VAL A 957 3.91 -36.15 7.67
N LEU A 958 4.46 -35.13 8.33
CA LEU A 958 3.82 -33.80 8.37
C LEU A 958 3.70 -33.19 6.97
N GLY A 959 4.73 -33.30 6.14
CA GLY A 959 4.69 -32.83 4.75
C GLY A 959 3.61 -33.52 3.92
N ALA A 960 3.40 -34.82 4.14
CA ALA A 960 2.34 -35.56 3.47
C ALA A 960 0.94 -35.10 3.90
N ILE A 961 0.76 -34.71 5.17
CA ILE A 961 -0.50 -34.13 5.68
C ILE A 961 -0.69 -32.70 5.13
N ALA A 962 0.37 -31.89 5.11
CA ALA A 962 0.37 -30.50 4.65
C ALA A 962 -0.15 -30.34 3.22
N GLN A 963 0.19 -31.29 2.33
CA GLN A 963 -0.27 -31.30 0.95
C GLN A 963 -1.80 -31.35 0.76
N LEU A 964 -2.58 -31.67 1.81
CA LEU A 964 -4.04 -31.63 1.76
C LEU A 964 -4.61 -30.21 1.83
N MET A 965 -3.90 -29.26 2.45
CA MET A 965 -4.42 -27.92 2.74
C MET A 965 -4.64 -27.05 1.49
N PRO A 966 -3.76 -27.06 0.45
CA PRO A 966 -4.05 -26.37 -0.81
C PRO A 966 -5.31 -26.90 -1.50
N GLU A 967 -5.52 -28.22 -1.51
CA GLU A 967 -6.72 -28.82 -2.10
C GLU A 967 -7.99 -28.40 -1.35
N LEU A 968 -7.92 -28.35 0.00
CA LEU A 968 -9.01 -27.84 0.83
C LEU A 968 -9.37 -26.41 0.45
N ALA A 969 -8.40 -25.49 0.38
CA ALA A 969 -8.66 -24.09 0.07
C ALA A 969 -9.19 -23.89 -1.36
N ASP A 970 -8.52 -24.46 -2.36
CA ASP A 970 -8.92 -24.33 -3.77
C ASP A 970 -10.30 -24.95 -4.02
N GLY A 971 -10.64 -26.01 -3.28
CA GLY A 971 -11.92 -26.70 -3.40
C GLY A 971 -13.12 -25.94 -2.82
N MET A 972 -12.91 -24.88 -2.04
CA MET A 972 -13.97 -23.96 -1.59
C MET A 972 -14.46 -23.02 -2.71
N GLY A 973 -13.63 -22.81 -3.74
CA GLY A 973 -13.88 -21.87 -4.84
C GLY A 973 -13.15 -20.54 -4.66
N PRO A 974 -12.99 -19.75 -5.73
CA PRO A 974 -12.30 -18.45 -5.65
C PRO A 974 -13.06 -17.49 -4.73
N LEU A 975 -12.36 -16.61 -4.01
CA LEU A 975 -12.97 -15.69 -3.04
C LEU A 975 -14.09 -14.80 -3.64
N GLY A 976 -14.01 -14.45 -4.93
CA GLY A 976 -15.05 -13.69 -5.65
C GLY A 976 -16.20 -14.53 -6.22
N ALA A 977 -16.15 -15.87 -6.13
CA ALA A 977 -17.19 -16.78 -6.59
C ALA A 977 -17.12 -18.12 -5.83
N GLN A 978 -17.28 -18.06 -4.50
CA GLN A 978 -17.30 -19.26 -3.66
C GLN A 978 -18.45 -20.20 -4.06
N LYS A 979 -18.24 -21.50 -3.85
CA LYS A 979 -19.30 -22.52 -4.09
C LYS A 979 -20.46 -22.35 -3.11
N SER A 980 -21.60 -23.00 -3.36
CA SER A 980 -22.70 -22.95 -2.39
C SER A 980 -22.29 -23.59 -1.05
N ALA A 981 -22.88 -23.16 0.07
CA ALA A 981 -22.58 -23.71 1.40
C ALA A 981 -22.71 -25.24 1.48
N ARG A 982 -23.65 -25.83 0.73
CA ARG A 982 -23.82 -27.29 0.60
C ARG A 982 -22.64 -27.95 -0.09
N GLU A 983 -22.15 -27.37 -1.20
CA GLU A 983 -21.02 -27.90 -1.95
C GLU A 983 -19.70 -27.73 -1.20
N GLN A 984 -19.54 -26.59 -0.52
CA GLN A 984 -18.41 -26.33 0.38
C GLN A 984 -18.41 -27.36 1.53
N TYR A 985 -19.55 -27.59 2.19
CA TYR A 985 -19.61 -28.55 3.28
C TYR A 985 -19.35 -29.99 2.81
N ALA A 986 -19.90 -30.39 1.66
CA ALA A 986 -19.59 -31.69 1.04
C ALA A 986 -18.11 -31.84 0.68
N HIS A 987 -17.43 -30.75 0.32
CA HIS A 987 -15.99 -30.75 0.09
C HIS A 987 -15.21 -30.92 1.40
N VAL A 988 -15.59 -30.19 2.46
CA VAL A 988 -14.99 -30.34 3.81
C VAL A 988 -15.07 -31.78 4.30
N LEU A 989 -16.22 -32.44 4.19
CA LEU A 989 -16.38 -33.85 4.57
C LEU A 989 -15.49 -34.80 3.76
N ARG A 990 -15.28 -34.51 2.47
CA ARG A 990 -14.35 -35.28 1.63
C ARG A 990 -12.90 -35.09 2.06
N MET A 991 -12.53 -33.88 2.47
CA MET A 991 -11.18 -33.58 2.96
C MET A 991 -10.93 -34.21 4.33
N ASP A 992 -11.93 -34.24 5.21
CA ASP A 992 -11.89 -34.98 6.48
C ASP A 992 -11.61 -36.47 6.24
N GLN A 993 -12.36 -37.10 5.32
CA GLN A 993 -12.13 -38.50 4.94
C GLN A 993 -10.70 -38.74 4.41
N LYS A 994 -10.19 -37.87 3.53
CA LYS A 994 -8.81 -37.94 3.03
C LYS A 994 -7.77 -37.79 4.14
N MET A 995 -8.03 -36.92 5.11
CA MET A 995 -7.15 -36.76 6.27
C MET A 995 -7.12 -38.03 7.12
N ARG A 996 -8.27 -38.67 7.33
CA ARG A 996 -8.34 -39.95 8.06
C ARG A 996 -7.58 -41.08 7.35
N GLU A 997 -7.74 -41.20 6.04
CA GLU A 997 -6.99 -42.15 5.20
C GLU A 997 -5.48 -41.88 5.27
N LYS A 998 -5.08 -40.60 5.27
CA LYS A 998 -3.68 -40.21 5.40
C LYS A 998 -3.11 -40.63 6.76
N VAL A 999 -3.85 -40.39 7.84
CA VAL A 999 -3.46 -40.80 9.20
C VAL A 999 -3.31 -42.32 9.31
N GLN A 1000 -4.20 -43.10 8.68
CA GLN A 1000 -4.11 -44.57 8.65
C GLN A 1000 -2.85 -45.08 7.92
N SER A 1001 -2.32 -44.30 6.97
CA SER A 1001 -1.08 -44.64 6.24
C SER A 1001 0.22 -44.31 6.99
N ILE A 1002 0.13 -43.64 8.16
CA ILE A 1002 1.30 -43.26 8.94
C ILE A 1002 1.97 -44.51 9.52
N PRO A 1003 3.32 -44.59 9.54
CA PRO A 1003 4.02 -45.72 10.13
C PRO A 1003 3.60 -46.00 11.58
N ARG A 1004 3.37 -47.28 11.90
CA ARG A 1004 2.76 -47.71 13.17
C ARG A 1004 3.47 -47.19 14.41
N PHE A 1005 4.81 -47.10 14.40
CA PHE A 1005 5.60 -46.61 15.53
C PHE A 1005 5.41 -45.11 15.84
N LEU A 1006 4.84 -44.33 14.91
CA LEU A 1006 4.46 -42.93 15.13
C LEU A 1006 2.99 -42.77 15.57
N LEU A 1007 2.20 -43.85 15.52
CA LEU A 1007 0.81 -43.87 15.94
C LEU A 1007 0.66 -44.55 17.30
N GLN A 1008 1.34 -45.68 17.50
CA GLN A 1008 1.24 -46.54 18.68
C GLN A 1008 2.55 -46.58 19.44
N LYS A 1009 2.45 -46.78 20.75
CA LYS A 1009 3.60 -46.91 21.64
C LYS A 1009 4.40 -48.18 21.31
N ASP A 1010 5.71 -48.03 21.15
CA ASP A 1010 6.66 -49.14 20.98
C ASP A 1010 7.81 -48.97 22.00
N ASP A 1011 7.72 -49.70 23.11
CA ASP A 1011 8.68 -49.59 24.22
C ASP A 1011 10.13 -49.90 23.80
N LEU A 1012 10.32 -50.79 22.80
CA LEU A 1012 11.65 -51.16 22.33
C LEU A 1012 12.27 -50.02 21.51
N LEU A 1013 11.51 -49.44 20.58
CA LEU A 1013 11.97 -48.32 19.76
C LEU A 1013 12.09 -47.01 20.56
N GLU A 1014 11.15 -46.72 21.46
CA GLU A 1014 11.21 -45.55 22.35
C GLU A 1014 12.43 -45.62 23.30
N SER A 1015 12.89 -46.82 23.67
CA SER A 1015 14.14 -46.99 24.45
C SER A 1015 15.42 -46.68 23.64
N GLN A 1016 15.35 -46.77 22.31
CA GLN A 1016 16.47 -46.52 21.39
C GLN A 1016 16.45 -45.09 20.83
N CYS A 1017 15.29 -44.45 20.81
CA CYS A 1017 15.08 -43.10 20.30
C CYS A 1017 14.31 -42.26 21.30
N ALA A 1018 15.04 -41.44 22.07
CA ALA A 1018 14.50 -40.69 23.21
C ALA A 1018 13.38 -39.70 22.84
N TRP A 1019 13.32 -39.22 21.60
CA TRP A 1019 12.31 -38.27 21.13
C TRP A 1019 11.07 -38.94 20.50
N LEU A 1020 11.06 -40.26 20.28
CA LEU A 1020 9.95 -40.93 19.58
C LEU A 1020 8.61 -40.80 20.33
N GLY A 1021 8.63 -40.94 21.66
CA GLY A 1021 7.43 -40.84 22.48
C GLY A 1021 6.75 -39.48 22.36
N ILE A 1022 7.54 -38.39 22.49
CA ILE A 1022 7.02 -37.03 22.35
C ILE A 1022 6.64 -36.71 20.90
N ALA A 1023 7.34 -37.26 19.90
CA ALA A 1023 6.97 -37.10 18.50
C ALA A 1023 5.60 -37.72 18.20
N ARG A 1024 5.32 -38.91 18.74
CA ARG A 1024 3.99 -39.55 18.62
C ARG A 1024 2.88 -38.69 19.24
N GLN A 1025 3.10 -38.16 20.45
CA GLN A 1025 2.12 -37.28 21.09
C GLN A 1025 1.94 -35.95 20.35
N SER A 1026 3.03 -35.39 19.82
CA SER A 1026 3.01 -34.18 18.98
C SER A 1026 2.25 -34.41 17.68
N LEU A 1027 2.41 -35.58 17.07
CA LEU A 1027 1.68 -35.98 15.87
C LEU A 1027 0.19 -36.18 16.14
N ALA A 1028 -0.16 -36.80 17.27
CA ALA A 1028 -1.54 -36.95 17.74
C ALA A 1028 -2.23 -35.59 17.89
N ILE A 1029 -1.58 -34.63 18.57
CA ILE A 1029 -2.06 -33.25 18.71
C ILE A 1029 -2.20 -32.58 17.34
N THR A 1030 -1.19 -32.70 16.47
CA THR A 1030 -1.20 -32.07 15.14
C THR A 1030 -2.29 -32.66 14.23
N ALA A 1031 -2.46 -33.98 14.21
CA ALA A 1031 -3.49 -34.64 13.40
C ALA A 1031 -4.90 -34.25 13.84
N ALA A 1032 -5.15 -34.20 15.15
CA ALA A 1032 -6.43 -33.74 15.69
C ALA A 1032 -6.68 -32.26 15.37
N GLU A 1033 -5.67 -31.39 15.46
CA GLU A 1033 -5.82 -29.99 15.10
C GLU A 1033 -6.07 -29.79 13.60
N LYS A 1034 -5.43 -30.56 12.71
CA LYS A 1034 -5.71 -30.45 11.27
C LYS A 1034 -7.12 -30.88 10.88
N ILE A 1035 -7.72 -31.79 11.63
CA ILE A 1035 -9.15 -32.11 11.50
C ILE A 1035 -9.99 -30.89 11.88
N VAL A 1036 -9.70 -30.22 13.00
CA VAL A 1036 -10.36 -28.95 13.37
C VAL A 1036 -10.19 -27.90 12.27
N MET A 1037 -8.99 -27.77 11.68
CA MET A 1037 -8.73 -26.82 10.61
C MET A 1037 -9.50 -27.11 9.32
N ILE A 1038 -9.64 -28.38 8.93
CA ILE A 1038 -10.48 -28.80 7.79
C ILE A 1038 -11.94 -28.36 7.99
N HIS A 1039 -12.43 -28.48 9.22
CA HIS A 1039 -13.80 -28.15 9.58
C HIS A 1039 -14.03 -26.67 9.94
N ARG A 1040 -12.98 -25.85 9.98
CA ARG A 1040 -13.00 -24.47 10.52
C ARG A 1040 -14.10 -23.59 9.94
N SER A 1041 -14.31 -23.62 8.62
CA SER A 1041 -15.31 -22.78 7.94
C SER A 1041 -16.76 -23.04 8.38
N PHE A 1042 -17.04 -24.22 8.97
CA PHE A 1042 -18.36 -24.60 9.47
C PHE A 1042 -18.38 -24.83 10.99
N LEU A 1043 -17.24 -24.68 11.67
CA LEU A 1043 -17.10 -24.97 13.11
C LEU A 1043 -18.03 -24.08 13.93
N PHE A 1044 -18.01 -22.77 13.70
CA PHE A 1044 -18.86 -21.87 14.47
C PHE A 1044 -20.36 -22.08 14.19
N LEU A 1045 -20.73 -22.24 12.91
CA LEU A 1045 -22.10 -22.56 12.49
C LEU A 1045 -22.62 -23.88 13.08
N SER A 1046 -21.74 -24.85 13.35
CA SER A 1046 -22.11 -26.14 13.92
C SER A 1046 -22.62 -26.07 15.36
N PHE A 1047 -22.28 -25.00 16.10
CA PHE A 1047 -22.83 -24.74 17.42
C PHE A 1047 -24.23 -24.11 17.38
N GLN A 1048 -24.65 -23.61 16.21
CA GLN A 1048 -25.92 -22.90 16.01
C GLN A 1048 -26.97 -23.73 15.25
N SER A 1049 -26.55 -24.73 14.47
CA SER A 1049 -27.44 -25.54 13.66
C SER A 1049 -27.05 -27.01 13.67
N ASP A 1050 -28.06 -27.87 13.86
CA ASP A 1050 -27.93 -29.33 13.74
C ASP A 1050 -27.55 -29.78 12.31
N SER A 1051 -27.69 -28.90 11.30
CA SER A 1051 -27.32 -29.20 9.91
C SER A 1051 -25.84 -29.52 9.73
N TYR A 1052 -24.99 -29.08 10.67
CA TYR A 1052 -23.54 -29.30 10.66
C TYR A 1052 -23.08 -30.11 11.88
N ILE A 1053 -23.97 -30.90 12.49
CA ILE A 1053 -23.71 -31.63 13.75
C ILE A 1053 -22.46 -32.52 13.69
N HIS A 1054 -22.15 -33.10 12.53
CA HIS A 1054 -20.94 -33.90 12.35
C HIS A 1054 -19.66 -33.08 12.57
N THR A 1055 -19.63 -31.82 12.12
CA THR A 1055 -18.52 -30.90 12.39
C THR A 1055 -18.36 -30.65 13.89
N ARG A 1056 -19.47 -30.38 14.59
CA ARG A 1056 -19.45 -30.12 16.03
C ARG A 1056 -18.88 -31.32 16.78
N HIS A 1057 -19.42 -32.51 16.54
CA HIS A 1057 -18.95 -33.76 17.18
C HIS A 1057 -17.47 -34.03 16.90
N THR A 1058 -17.05 -33.98 15.63
CA THR A 1058 -15.67 -34.24 15.23
C THR A 1058 -14.69 -33.23 15.85
N CYS A 1059 -15.01 -31.94 15.86
CA CYS A 1059 -14.13 -30.91 16.43
C CYS A 1059 -14.07 -30.95 17.96
N VAL A 1060 -15.18 -31.26 18.64
CA VAL A 1060 -15.20 -31.43 20.10
C VAL A 1060 -14.35 -32.64 20.51
N ALA A 1061 -14.51 -33.78 19.84
CA ALA A 1061 -13.73 -34.98 20.07
C ALA A 1061 -12.23 -34.75 19.80
N ALA A 1062 -11.89 -34.06 18.71
CA ALA A 1062 -10.53 -33.61 18.42
C ALA A 1062 -9.97 -32.69 19.51
N ALA A 1063 -10.75 -31.74 20.02
CA ALA A 1063 -10.36 -30.85 21.11
C ALA A 1063 -10.08 -31.61 22.42
N VAL A 1064 -10.93 -32.57 22.80
CA VAL A 1064 -10.70 -33.44 23.97
C VAL A 1064 -9.38 -34.21 23.83
N THR A 1065 -9.13 -34.76 22.64
CA THR A 1065 -7.89 -35.47 22.34
C THR A 1065 -6.66 -34.57 22.46
N ILE A 1066 -6.70 -33.35 21.92
CA ILE A 1066 -5.60 -32.38 22.03
C ILE A 1066 -5.30 -32.07 23.51
N LEU A 1067 -6.32 -31.78 24.31
CA LEU A 1067 -6.13 -31.46 25.73
C LEU A 1067 -5.62 -32.66 26.54
N ARG A 1068 -6.05 -33.88 26.23
CA ARG A 1068 -5.55 -35.10 26.87
C ARG A 1068 -4.06 -35.30 26.60
N GLU A 1069 -3.63 -35.20 25.34
CA GLU A 1069 -2.22 -35.36 24.99
C GLU A 1069 -1.37 -34.22 25.54
N HIS A 1070 -1.86 -32.98 25.50
CA HIS A 1070 -1.19 -31.82 26.11
C HIS A 1070 -1.00 -32.02 27.61
N LYS A 1071 -2.03 -32.46 28.33
CA LYS A 1071 -1.93 -32.82 29.75
C LYS A 1071 -0.84 -33.86 30.00
N SER A 1072 -0.85 -34.94 29.22
CA SER A 1072 0.16 -36.01 29.34
C SER A 1072 1.59 -35.49 29.15
N ILE A 1073 1.82 -34.61 28.17
CA ILE A 1073 3.13 -33.98 27.92
C ILE A 1073 3.56 -33.11 29.11
N VAL A 1074 2.67 -32.27 29.63
CA VAL A 1074 2.96 -31.35 30.75
C VAL A 1074 3.23 -32.12 32.05
N GLU A 1075 2.41 -33.13 32.36
CA GLU A 1075 2.54 -33.96 33.57
C GLU A 1075 3.75 -34.89 33.55
N SER A 1076 4.19 -35.32 32.36
CA SER A 1076 5.44 -36.09 32.20
C SER A 1076 6.69 -35.20 32.16
N GLY A 1077 6.51 -33.89 31.95
CA GLY A 1077 7.59 -32.90 31.93
C GLY A 1077 8.47 -32.95 30.69
N GLU A 1078 8.02 -33.64 29.65
CA GLU A 1078 8.71 -33.79 28.36
C GLU A 1078 8.93 -32.44 27.66
N VAL A 1079 9.62 -32.47 26.52
CA VAL A 1079 9.90 -31.25 25.73
C VAL A 1079 8.62 -30.53 25.32
N SER A 1080 8.56 -29.24 25.64
CA SER A 1080 7.45 -28.36 25.29
C SER A 1080 7.72 -27.65 23.96
N LEU A 1081 6.83 -27.83 23.00
CA LEU A 1081 6.85 -27.16 21.70
C LEU A 1081 5.73 -26.11 21.59
N TRP A 1082 5.90 -25.13 20.70
CA TRP A 1082 4.91 -24.07 20.49
C TRP A 1082 3.56 -24.60 20.00
N THR A 1083 3.57 -25.67 19.19
CA THR A 1083 2.36 -26.33 18.66
C THR A 1083 1.50 -26.92 19.77
N HIS A 1084 2.11 -27.48 20.82
CA HIS A 1084 1.38 -27.99 21.99
C HIS A 1084 0.60 -26.88 22.68
N VAL A 1085 1.24 -25.71 22.86
CA VAL A 1085 0.63 -24.53 23.49
C VAL A 1085 -0.49 -23.97 22.62
N ALA A 1086 -0.19 -23.65 21.35
CA ALA A 1086 -1.13 -23.06 20.42
C ALA A 1086 -2.40 -23.91 20.27
N PHE A 1087 -2.24 -25.21 20.04
CA PHE A 1087 -3.37 -26.09 19.76
C PHE A 1087 -4.17 -26.41 21.02
N SER A 1088 -3.54 -26.42 22.21
CA SER A 1088 -4.28 -26.52 23.48
C SER A 1088 -5.19 -25.31 23.72
N ILE A 1089 -4.76 -24.10 23.34
CA ILE A 1089 -5.60 -22.89 23.40
C ILE A 1089 -6.79 -23.04 22.46
N THR A 1090 -6.56 -23.45 21.20
CA THR A 1090 -7.64 -23.71 20.24
C THR A 1090 -8.65 -24.74 20.76
N ALA A 1091 -8.16 -25.85 21.32
CA ALA A 1091 -9.01 -26.90 21.88
C ALA A 1091 -9.82 -26.40 23.10
N ALA A 1092 -9.21 -25.63 23.99
CA ALA A 1092 -9.91 -25.05 25.14
C ALA A 1092 -11.02 -24.09 24.70
N ILE A 1093 -10.80 -23.29 23.66
CA ILE A 1093 -11.83 -22.40 23.09
C ILE A 1093 -13.01 -23.20 22.52
N ILE A 1094 -12.74 -24.28 21.78
CA ILE A 1094 -13.78 -25.14 21.20
C ILE A 1094 -14.64 -25.78 22.29
N LEU A 1095 -14.02 -26.35 23.33
CA LEU A 1095 -14.76 -26.93 24.45
C LEU A 1095 -15.51 -25.85 25.25
N SER A 1096 -14.99 -24.62 25.29
CA SER A 1096 -15.70 -23.50 25.92
C SER A 1096 -17.01 -23.20 25.18
N PHE A 1097 -16.99 -23.14 23.85
CA PHE A 1097 -18.22 -22.98 23.06
C PHE A 1097 -19.19 -24.16 23.22
N GLU A 1098 -18.69 -25.40 23.28
CA GLU A 1098 -19.53 -26.58 23.53
C GLU A 1098 -20.29 -26.48 24.85
N VAL A 1099 -19.58 -26.09 25.93
CA VAL A 1099 -20.18 -25.90 27.26
C VAL A 1099 -21.19 -24.75 27.28
N ILE A 1100 -20.94 -23.68 26.50
CA ILE A 1100 -21.85 -22.52 26.40
C ILE A 1100 -23.15 -22.88 25.68
N CYS A 1101 -23.07 -23.66 24.61
CA CYS A 1101 -24.20 -23.97 23.75
C CYS A 1101 -25.15 -25.04 24.33
N ASP A 1102 -24.66 -25.93 25.20
CA ASP A 1102 -25.47 -26.98 25.82
C ASP A 1102 -26.10 -26.51 27.15
N GLN A 1103 -27.23 -25.79 27.07
CA GLN A 1103 -27.98 -25.25 28.21
C GLN A 1103 -28.98 -26.25 28.84
N SER A 1104 -28.64 -27.54 28.90
CA SER A 1104 -29.48 -28.51 29.60
C SER A 1104 -29.55 -28.19 31.10
N ILE A 1105 -30.76 -28.28 31.68
CA ILE A 1105 -31.07 -27.85 33.08
C ILE A 1105 -30.34 -28.73 34.11
N GLU A 1106 -29.90 -29.93 33.74
CA GLU A 1106 -29.08 -30.83 34.56
C GLU A 1106 -27.71 -31.00 33.89
N ARG A 1107 -26.63 -30.62 34.58
CA ARG A 1107 -25.27 -30.87 34.12
C ARG A 1107 -25.04 -32.38 34.05
N ASP A 1108 -24.88 -32.91 32.85
CA ASP A 1108 -24.41 -34.29 32.66
C ASP A 1108 -22.91 -34.38 33.01
N SER A 1109 -22.49 -35.55 33.49
CA SER A 1109 -21.10 -35.97 33.75
C SER A 1109 -20.11 -35.58 32.63
N ARG A 1110 -20.58 -35.52 31.37
CA ARG A 1110 -19.81 -35.10 30.21
C ARG A 1110 -19.41 -33.62 30.24
N GLN A 1111 -20.35 -32.73 30.59
CA GLN A 1111 -20.06 -31.29 30.68
C GLN A 1111 -19.08 -30.97 31.82
N GLU A 1112 -19.20 -31.68 32.94
CA GLU A 1112 -18.24 -31.56 34.05
C GLU A 1112 -16.83 -32.00 33.63
N GLY A 1113 -16.73 -33.03 32.79
CA GLY A 1113 -15.48 -33.46 32.16
C GLY A 1113 -14.83 -32.40 31.28
N TYR A 1114 -15.62 -31.71 30.44
CA TYR A 1114 -15.12 -30.62 29.60
C TYR A 1114 -14.65 -29.42 30.43
N LEU A 1115 -15.43 -29.02 31.43
CA LEU A 1115 -15.04 -27.97 32.36
C LEU A 1115 -13.74 -28.29 33.09
N TYR A 1116 -13.55 -29.53 33.52
CA TYR A 1116 -12.31 -29.99 34.12
C TYR A 1116 -11.13 -29.88 33.14
N ALA A 1117 -11.29 -30.35 31.90
CA ALA A 1117 -10.24 -30.29 30.88
C ALA A 1117 -9.82 -28.86 30.54
N ILE A 1118 -10.78 -27.93 30.42
CA ILE A 1118 -10.49 -26.50 30.16
C ILE A 1118 -9.73 -25.88 31.34
N ARG A 1119 -10.16 -26.15 32.58
CA ARG A 1119 -9.50 -25.67 33.81
C ARG A 1119 -8.06 -26.14 33.88
N ASP A 1120 -7.86 -27.44 33.66
CA ASP A 1120 -6.55 -28.07 33.67
C ASP A 1120 -5.63 -27.46 32.61
N ALA A 1121 -6.13 -27.27 31.38
CA ALA A 1121 -5.37 -26.61 30.31
C ALA A 1121 -5.00 -25.16 30.67
N ARG A 1122 -5.94 -24.39 31.22
CA ARG A 1122 -5.71 -23.01 31.67
C ARG A 1122 -4.63 -22.94 32.75
N GLU A 1123 -4.68 -23.79 33.78
CA GLU A 1123 -3.67 -23.81 34.84
C GLU A 1123 -2.29 -24.19 34.30
N HIS A 1124 -2.21 -25.16 33.38
CA HIS A 1124 -0.96 -25.51 32.72
C HIS A 1124 -0.38 -24.36 31.90
N LEU A 1125 -1.21 -23.59 31.19
CA LEU A 1125 -0.77 -22.40 30.44
C LEU A 1125 -0.31 -21.27 31.37
N LEU A 1126 -1.01 -21.04 32.48
CA LEU A 1126 -0.67 -20.02 33.48
C LEU A 1126 0.68 -20.31 34.17
N GLY A 1127 1.00 -21.59 34.37
CA GLY A 1127 2.26 -22.05 34.99
C GLY A 1127 3.50 -21.92 34.11
N ARG A 1128 3.38 -21.44 32.87
CA ARG A 1128 4.50 -21.28 31.93
C ARG A 1128 5.34 -20.04 32.22
N THR A 1129 6.54 -20.02 31.68
CA THR A 1129 7.49 -18.90 31.91
C THR A 1129 6.95 -17.56 31.39
N THR A 1130 7.45 -16.46 31.95
CA THR A 1130 7.00 -15.09 31.56
C THR A 1130 7.33 -14.72 30.12
N ASN A 1131 8.27 -15.42 29.48
CA ASN A 1131 8.63 -15.21 28.08
C ASN A 1131 7.64 -15.89 27.10
N ASP A 1132 6.76 -16.76 27.59
CA ASP A 1132 5.74 -17.43 26.76
C ASP A 1132 4.46 -16.59 26.66
N ILE A 1133 4.55 -15.48 25.92
CA ILE A 1133 3.47 -14.52 25.68
C ILE A 1133 2.25 -15.20 25.05
N LEU A 1134 2.43 -16.23 24.20
CA LEU A 1134 1.33 -17.00 23.62
C LEU A 1134 0.47 -17.66 24.71
N ALA A 1135 1.12 -18.34 25.67
CA ALA A 1135 0.41 -18.99 26.76
C ALA A 1135 -0.35 -17.98 27.62
N HIS A 1136 0.28 -16.86 27.99
CA HIS A 1136 -0.36 -15.82 28.81
C HIS A 1136 -1.55 -15.18 28.10
N ARG A 1137 -1.43 -14.88 26.79
CA ARG A 1137 -2.56 -14.40 25.98
C ARG A 1137 -3.68 -15.44 25.89
N GLY A 1138 -3.33 -16.72 25.78
CA GLY A 1138 -4.28 -17.83 25.81
C GLY A 1138 -5.08 -17.89 27.11
N VAL A 1139 -4.43 -17.74 28.26
CA VAL A 1139 -5.11 -17.70 29.57
C VAL A 1139 -6.10 -16.54 29.65
N VAL A 1140 -5.67 -15.33 29.26
CA VAL A 1140 -6.54 -14.15 29.26
C VAL A 1140 -7.77 -14.37 28.38
N LEU A 1141 -7.61 -14.98 27.21
CA LEU A 1141 -8.72 -15.28 26.30
C LEU A 1141 -9.68 -16.33 26.88
N ILE A 1142 -9.16 -17.42 27.45
CA ILE A 1142 -9.96 -18.47 28.10
C ILE A 1142 -10.75 -17.86 29.28
N ASP A 1143 -10.11 -17.04 30.11
CA ASP A 1143 -10.75 -16.36 31.23
C ASP A 1143 -11.86 -15.40 30.79
N ALA A 1144 -11.61 -14.64 29.71
CA ALA A 1144 -12.58 -13.72 29.16
C ALA A 1144 -13.85 -14.47 28.70
N ILE A 1145 -13.69 -15.56 27.94
CA ILE A 1145 -14.81 -16.41 27.48
C ILE A 1145 -15.62 -16.93 28.68
N PHE A 1146 -14.97 -17.36 29.76
CA PHE A 1146 -15.66 -17.89 30.94
C PHE A 1146 -16.34 -16.84 31.82
N SER A 1147 -15.86 -15.59 31.80
CA SER A 1147 -16.42 -14.50 32.61
C SER A 1147 -17.82 -14.05 32.18
N GLU A 1148 -18.18 -14.25 30.91
CA GLU A 1148 -19.48 -13.91 30.33
C GLU A 1148 -20.56 -14.97 30.58
N VAL A 1149 -20.16 -16.22 30.84
CA VAL A 1149 -21.05 -17.37 31.04
C VAL A 1149 -21.50 -17.40 32.50
N GLY A 1150 -22.36 -16.46 32.88
CA GLY A 1150 -22.87 -16.29 34.24
C GLY A 1150 -23.42 -17.59 34.83
N GLY A 1151 -22.65 -18.25 35.70
CA GLY A 1151 -23.08 -19.49 36.37
C GLY A 1151 -21.98 -20.43 36.87
N ILE A 1152 -20.71 -20.13 36.61
CA ILE A 1152 -19.56 -20.86 37.15
C ILE A 1152 -18.76 -19.86 37.95
N GLU A 1153 -18.35 -20.18 39.19
CA GLU A 1153 -17.45 -19.33 39.98
C GLU A 1153 -16.30 -18.88 39.06
N SER A 1154 -16.23 -17.58 38.77
CA SER A 1154 -15.15 -17.04 37.94
C SER A 1154 -13.82 -17.47 38.55
N PHE A 1155 -12.83 -17.75 37.70
CA PHE A 1155 -11.46 -18.08 38.09
C PHE A 1155 -10.83 -16.87 38.82
N SER A 1156 -11.30 -16.60 40.03
CA SER A 1156 -11.07 -15.35 40.71
C SER A 1156 -9.76 -15.40 41.46
N ASP A 1157 -8.69 -14.99 40.76
CA ASP A 1157 -7.61 -14.27 41.41
C ASP A 1157 -7.65 -12.81 40.93
N ARG A 1158 -8.13 -11.92 41.81
CA ARG A 1158 -8.42 -10.49 41.54
C ARG A 1158 -7.16 -9.65 41.19
N THR A 1159 -6.01 -10.28 41.01
CA THR A 1159 -4.72 -9.65 40.71
C THR A 1159 -4.42 -9.55 39.20
N LEU A 1160 -5.04 -10.38 38.35
CA LEU A 1160 -4.86 -10.32 36.88
C LEU A 1160 -5.79 -9.32 36.17
N ALA A 1161 -6.95 -8.99 36.78
CA ALA A 1161 -7.93 -8.03 36.27
C ALA A 1161 -7.49 -6.54 36.34
N ALA A 1162 -6.24 -6.28 36.74
CA ALA A 1162 -5.68 -4.94 36.92
C ALA A 1162 -4.55 -4.59 35.94
N ARG A 1163 -4.33 -5.38 34.87
CA ARG A 1163 -3.36 -5.04 33.81
C ARG A 1163 -4.03 -4.22 32.69
N PRO A 1164 -3.32 -3.29 32.05
CA PRO A 1164 -3.84 -2.43 30.96
C PRO A 1164 -4.33 -3.20 29.72
N ASP A 1165 -3.99 -4.49 29.60
CA ASP A 1165 -4.23 -5.35 28.42
C ASP A 1165 -5.41 -6.33 28.60
N ALA A 1166 -6.39 -6.02 29.45
CA ALA A 1166 -7.55 -6.88 29.65
C ALA A 1166 -8.38 -6.98 28.36
N ILE A 1167 -8.38 -8.16 27.73
CA ILE A 1167 -9.15 -8.46 26.52
C ILE A 1167 -10.65 -8.38 26.87
N ASN A 1168 -11.36 -7.40 26.29
CA ASN A 1168 -12.81 -7.31 26.42
C ASN A 1168 -13.49 -8.28 25.45
N PHE A 1169 -14.20 -9.28 25.99
CA PHE A 1169 -14.91 -10.28 25.20
C PHE A 1169 -16.02 -9.65 24.33
N GLU A 1170 -16.69 -8.61 24.81
CA GLU A 1170 -17.66 -7.84 24.02
C GLU A 1170 -17.00 -7.16 22.81
N GLU A 1171 -15.72 -6.79 22.90
CA GLU A 1171 -14.95 -6.18 21.81
C GLU A 1171 -14.49 -7.22 20.77
N ILE A 1172 -14.18 -8.46 21.20
CA ILE A 1172 -13.93 -9.59 20.30
C ILE A 1172 -15.24 -9.99 19.60
N ALA A 1173 -16.33 -10.17 20.34
CA ALA A 1173 -17.65 -10.48 19.77
C ALA A 1173 -18.15 -9.37 18.82
N ALA A 1174 -17.87 -8.10 19.12
CA ALA A 1174 -18.18 -6.97 18.26
C ALA A 1174 -17.29 -6.88 16.99
N ARG A 1175 -16.13 -7.52 16.96
CA ARG A 1175 -15.26 -7.64 15.76
C ARG A 1175 -15.72 -8.73 14.79
N PHE A 1176 -16.47 -9.74 15.24
CA PHE A 1176 -17.04 -10.84 14.42
C PHE A 1176 -18.53 -10.63 14.07
N LYS A 1177 -18.89 -9.38 13.74
CA LYS A 1177 -20.22 -8.74 13.62
C LYS A 1177 -21.35 -9.42 12.82
N THR A 1178 -21.22 -10.65 12.33
CA THR A 1178 -22.26 -11.30 11.52
C THR A 1178 -22.78 -12.63 12.01
N ASP A 1179 -22.09 -13.37 12.89
CA ASP A 1179 -22.59 -14.71 13.29
C ASP A 1179 -22.80 -14.90 14.80
N TRP A 1180 -22.26 -14.06 15.70
CA TRP A 1180 -22.36 -14.35 17.16
C TRP A 1180 -23.77 -14.17 17.77
N PHE A 1181 -24.68 -13.45 17.10
CA PHE A 1181 -26.01 -13.09 17.62
C PHE A 1181 -27.06 -14.21 17.52
N ILE A 1182 -26.71 -15.47 17.83
CA ILE A 1182 -27.70 -16.54 18.05
C ILE A 1182 -27.18 -17.48 19.17
N LEU A 1183 -27.11 -16.96 20.39
CA LEU A 1183 -27.14 -17.77 21.62
C LEU A 1183 -28.38 -17.44 22.48
N ASP A 1184 -29.34 -16.72 21.91
CA ASP A 1184 -30.67 -16.57 22.49
C ASP A 1184 -31.57 -17.67 21.93
N SER A 1185 -31.95 -18.60 22.80
CA SER A 1185 -32.83 -19.76 22.53
C SER A 1185 -34.25 -19.40 22.02
N THR A 1186 -34.52 -18.13 21.75
CA THR A 1186 -35.86 -17.62 21.40
C THR A 1186 -36.05 -17.28 19.92
N THR A 1187 -35.01 -17.35 19.07
CA THR A 1187 -35.11 -17.15 17.61
C THR A 1187 -34.85 -18.42 16.80
N ALA A 1188 -35.31 -19.58 17.30
CA ALA A 1188 -35.50 -20.79 16.50
C ALA A 1188 -36.69 -20.62 15.53
N SER A 1189 -36.56 -19.74 14.53
CA SER A 1189 -37.51 -19.64 13.41
C SER A 1189 -36.89 -19.15 12.10
N LEU A 1190 -35.59 -19.40 11.87
CA LEU A 1190 -35.05 -19.46 10.51
C LEU A 1190 -35.31 -20.89 10.00
N GLY A 1191 -35.99 -20.97 8.85
CA GLY A 1191 -36.79 -22.13 8.45
C GLY A 1191 -36.06 -23.48 8.50
N GLN A 1192 -36.82 -24.51 8.91
CA GLN A 1192 -36.55 -25.89 8.52
C GLN A 1192 -36.30 -25.93 7.01
N PHE A 1193 -35.04 -26.09 6.62
CA PHE A 1193 -34.74 -26.61 5.30
C PHE A 1193 -34.98 -28.12 5.38
N ASP A 1194 -36.09 -28.57 4.80
CA ASP A 1194 -36.27 -29.99 4.45
C ASP A 1194 -35.11 -30.38 3.52
N VAL A 1195 -34.10 -31.05 4.08
CA VAL A 1195 -33.12 -31.79 3.29
C VAL A 1195 -33.82 -33.09 2.91
N PRO A 1196 -34.09 -33.36 1.61
CA PRO A 1196 -34.69 -34.63 1.21
C PRO A 1196 -33.73 -35.76 1.58
N GLU A 1197 -34.23 -36.75 2.33
CA GLU A 1197 -33.56 -37.99 2.75
C GLU A 1197 -33.10 -38.90 1.59
N GLU A 1198 -33.23 -38.47 0.33
CA GLU A 1198 -32.97 -39.32 -0.83
C GLU A 1198 -31.55 -39.10 -1.40
N HIS A 1199 -30.67 -40.03 -1.04
CA HIS A 1199 -29.43 -40.40 -1.72
C HIS A 1199 -28.18 -39.51 -1.54
N PHE A 1200 -27.59 -39.54 -0.33
CA PHE A 1200 -26.13 -39.63 -0.20
C PHE A 1200 -25.77 -40.98 0.41
N THR A 1201 -25.78 -42.02 -0.42
CA THR A 1201 -25.09 -43.27 -0.08
C THR A 1201 -23.58 -43.02 -0.20
N MET A 1202 -22.97 -42.45 0.84
CA MET A 1202 -21.54 -42.66 1.05
C MET A 1202 -21.35 -44.13 1.42
N SER A 1203 -20.61 -44.84 0.59
CA SER A 1203 -20.18 -46.22 0.84
C SER A 1203 -19.03 -46.20 1.85
N GLY A 1204 -19.36 -45.87 3.09
CA GLY A 1204 -18.46 -45.81 4.23
C GLY A 1204 -19.31 -45.54 5.46
N ASN A 1205 -19.24 -46.42 6.45
CA ASN A 1205 -20.14 -46.45 7.59
C ASN A 1205 -20.11 -45.09 8.33
N PRO A 1206 -21.20 -44.30 8.39
CA PRO A 1206 -21.23 -42.98 9.04
C PRO A 1206 -21.13 -43.03 10.58
N SER A 1207 -20.70 -44.16 11.13
CA SER A 1207 -20.83 -44.53 12.55
C SER A 1207 -19.50 -44.66 13.29
N GLU A 1208 -18.36 -44.25 12.70
CA GLU A 1208 -17.12 -44.16 13.48
C GLU A 1208 -17.09 -42.81 14.19
N ASP A 1209 -17.44 -42.83 15.48
CA ASP A 1209 -17.17 -41.72 16.40
C ASP A 1209 -15.69 -41.35 16.28
N PHE A 1210 -15.38 -40.05 16.12
CA PHE A 1210 -13.99 -39.59 15.97
C PHE A 1210 -13.14 -40.07 17.12
N ASP A 1211 -13.69 -40.07 18.35
CA ASP A 1211 -12.98 -40.56 19.52
C ASP A 1211 -12.66 -42.07 19.40
N ASP A 1212 -13.60 -42.90 18.94
CA ASP A 1212 -13.38 -44.33 18.74
C ASP A 1212 -12.34 -44.59 17.64
N TRP A 1213 -12.44 -43.89 16.51
CA TRP A 1213 -11.46 -43.96 15.42
C TRP A 1213 -10.06 -43.55 15.89
N PHE A 1214 -9.97 -42.43 16.62
CA PHE A 1214 -8.71 -41.90 17.13
C PHE A 1214 -8.10 -42.84 18.17
N GLN A 1215 -8.90 -43.35 19.11
CA GLN A 1215 -8.46 -44.34 20.11
C GLN A 1215 -7.95 -45.62 19.45
N GLN A 1216 -8.65 -46.13 18.44
CA GLN A 1216 -8.21 -47.33 17.73
C GLN A 1216 -6.87 -47.12 17.01
N ILE A 1217 -6.63 -45.94 16.45
CA ILE A 1217 -5.39 -45.67 15.71
C ILE A 1217 -4.22 -45.38 16.65
N PHE A 1218 -4.39 -44.45 17.60
CA PHE A 1218 -3.30 -43.95 18.45
C PHE A 1218 -3.12 -44.69 19.79
N HIS A 1219 -4.15 -45.41 20.26
CA HIS A 1219 -4.16 -46.00 21.60
C HIS A 1219 -4.57 -47.49 21.64
N SER A 1220 -4.80 -48.15 20.49
CA SER A 1220 -5.10 -49.60 20.52
C SER A 1220 -3.89 -50.39 21.04
N THR A 1221 -4.08 -50.98 22.22
CA THR A 1221 -3.21 -52.05 22.73
C THR A 1221 -3.69 -53.34 22.08
N VAL A 1222 -2.84 -53.97 21.28
CA VAL A 1222 -3.04 -55.38 20.95
C VAL A 1222 -2.87 -56.16 22.25
N VAL A 1223 -3.98 -56.70 22.76
CA VAL A 1223 -3.92 -57.88 23.63
C VAL A 1223 -3.48 -59.03 22.72
N GLU A 1224 -2.21 -59.43 22.89
CA GLU A 1224 -1.49 -60.57 22.28
C GLU A 1224 -1.52 -60.72 20.75
#